data_AF-A0AA40VUT1-F1
#
_entry.id   AF-A0AA40VUT1-F1
#
_cell.length_a   1.000
_cell.length_b   1.000
_cell.length_c   1.000
_cell.angle_alpha   90.00
_cell.angle_beta   90.00
_cell.angle_gamma   90.00
#
_symmetry.space_group_name_H-M   'P 1'
#
loop_
_entity.id
_entity.type
_entity.pdbx_description
1 polymer ?
#
loop_
_entity_poly.entity_id
_entity_poly.type
_entity_poly.pdbx_seq_one_letter_code
_entity_poly.pdbx_strand_id
1 'polypeptide(L)'
;MKFGLMLFGDSQYALDKSKYNLVIETARFADSHEFSSIWTPERHFAPLGGLYPNPSVLNAALARETQQVRLQSGSVVLPLHHPMRIAEEWSIVDNLSGGRVGLSFASGWSPDNFAFFPEKYQNRHEELFIGIETVRKLWQGESIKVKSGNGKLVDISVYPQPIQPELPVWVTAVGNPQTFAKAGEIGANLLTNLFTQSIEELAEKIIIYRQARSLYGHNPDTGIVSLMLHTFVGNDANLVREQVRVPYCKYLKSNSHIFLQGVAQVRGYNVELANLSEKDLDNLVNFIFERFASTSGLIGTPETCLELIEQLDNVGVNEIVSLLDFGQEEDIIINNLPYLNQLRKKYINNIKAQKYSDFPLKNHTQKILNGRAIISNKKQPLSNYETTLSKIRTRCTKSKDPAEFDQLLAQNGIQKDANSKTRIQELWLGKGEALGKVEFSGTMMELDHSFQINPSLLNACDHVLGAALLYYDDFSDENLQDHQPVFYLPVGCKSCRVHRTMGNIVWSHAVVQHPLNKTQEIVEGDVRIFDEEGNLLVEVSGLKMQQTNYLANSINTQNHYKDWFYQLQWQPKPLSESELVLKKAPASWLILADSLGVGEKLAELLEERGECCFIVHFSETYATSIEQVFASEQLVCRGVVHLWSLDTTNVEETSFTSLEKDQTITVTSILSLVQALINKAKYQWPCLWFVTQNVQRIGSEVTPPSLAQAPVWGLGKVIRTELPHVVGGLIDLDKESSIDEAANQLLRELIAPDGEDLVVFRDRQRYVERFVRSQNQTIKTKPISFRSDATYLITGGLGRFGLQAAYWMAQQGAKNLVFINRREPSSVAWKIIRSLEDLGAKVLLLKADVGDPEAMSKAFEQIESSCPPLGGVIHAAGVLSSALIEEITPESLEAMLSPKVLGAWNLHQLTKNKKLDFVISTSSMTAVWGSKGEGHYAAANYFLNVFAHYRHSLGLPALTINMGLLDIPQGDLKSELYNYELLGEKLLKPKDAFAALEQVLAGEMANQVIVDINWSVFKELYQASTGRLLLEQIETQPIGMVGQQLKSRDLFWQEWESAPVSDRHEYLITYLQKEVAQVLGYLGEKVLPSPEQGFFEMGMDSLLAIELKNRLSASLGYELPTVLIFEQPNILSLADYIAQEVLHWHLVEETNLVSALEDDDEEISYNIKQLSKQNLENLINQELEELMEYN
;
A
#
# COMPACT_ATOMS: atom_id res chain seq x y z
N MET A 1 4.00 -35.17 3.97
CA MET A 1 2.61 -34.91 3.51
C MET A 1 1.81 -36.15 3.06
N LYS A 2 0.48 -36.12 3.20
CA LYS A 2 -0.51 -37.08 2.66
C LYS A 2 -1.17 -36.55 1.36
N PHE A 3 -1.85 -37.42 0.61
CA PHE A 3 -2.53 -37.07 -0.64
C PHE A 3 -3.96 -37.61 -0.65
N GLY A 4 -4.94 -36.72 -0.72
CA GLY A 4 -6.36 -37.03 -0.92
C GLY A 4 -6.85 -36.55 -2.28
N LEU A 5 -8.01 -37.04 -2.70
CA LEU A 5 -8.68 -36.64 -3.95
C LEU A 5 -10.00 -35.93 -3.62
N MET A 6 -10.39 -34.97 -4.44
CA MET A 6 -11.62 -34.20 -4.30
C MET A 6 -12.24 -33.89 -5.65
N LEU A 7 -13.57 -33.87 -5.67
CA LEU A 7 -14.37 -33.55 -6.84
C LEU A 7 -15.38 -32.46 -6.47
N PHE A 8 -15.57 -31.44 -7.32
CA PHE A 8 -16.52 -30.33 -7.16
C PHE A 8 -17.59 -30.26 -8.23
N GLY A 9 -17.34 -30.73 -9.45
CA GLY A 9 -18.27 -30.92 -10.58
C GLY A 9 -18.80 -29.66 -11.24
N ASP A 10 -18.88 -29.66 -12.58
CA ASP A 10 -19.65 -28.69 -13.38
C ASP A 10 -20.93 -29.34 -13.95
N SER A 11 -22.06 -28.65 -13.81
CA SER A 11 -23.43 -29.08 -14.15
C SER A 11 -23.71 -29.50 -15.60
N GLN A 12 -22.82 -29.24 -16.55
CA GLN A 12 -23.15 -29.44 -17.98
C GLN A 12 -23.44 -30.91 -18.35
N TYR A 13 -23.18 -31.86 -17.44
CA TYR A 13 -23.45 -33.30 -17.60
C TYR A 13 -24.74 -33.79 -16.93
N ALA A 14 -25.60 -32.89 -16.45
CA ALA A 14 -26.79 -33.21 -15.64
C ALA A 14 -27.90 -34.03 -16.35
N LEU A 15 -27.69 -34.58 -17.55
CA LEU A 15 -28.65 -35.44 -18.27
C LEU A 15 -28.10 -36.83 -18.66
N ASP A 16 -26.83 -37.14 -18.40
CA ASP A 16 -26.24 -38.45 -18.75
C ASP A 16 -26.61 -39.57 -17.73
N LYS A 17 -26.58 -40.84 -18.13
CA LYS A 17 -26.89 -41.99 -17.26
C LYS A 17 -25.77 -42.33 -16.25
N SER A 18 -24.56 -41.77 -16.41
CA SER A 18 -23.35 -42.11 -15.64
C SER A 18 -22.81 -40.98 -14.74
N LYS A 19 -23.65 -40.04 -14.29
CA LYS A 19 -23.22 -38.76 -13.64
C LYS A 19 -22.30 -38.88 -12.40
N TYR A 20 -22.29 -40.03 -11.72
CA TYR A 20 -21.45 -40.27 -10.55
C TYR A 20 -20.28 -41.24 -10.81
N ASN A 21 -20.10 -41.68 -12.06
CA ASN A 21 -19.09 -42.67 -12.41
C ASN A 21 -17.68 -42.17 -12.12
N LEU A 22 -17.37 -40.92 -12.50
CA LEU A 22 -16.10 -40.28 -12.16
C LEU A 22 -15.77 -40.35 -10.66
N VAL A 23 -16.75 -40.07 -9.79
CA VAL A 23 -16.57 -40.10 -8.33
C VAL A 23 -16.29 -41.52 -7.84
N ILE A 24 -17.03 -42.50 -8.34
CA ILE A 24 -16.89 -43.90 -7.95
C ILE A 24 -15.54 -44.45 -8.40
N GLU A 25 -15.15 -44.23 -9.66
CA GLU A 25 -13.88 -44.69 -10.21
C GLU A 25 -12.68 -44.00 -9.55
N THR A 26 -12.78 -42.70 -9.29
CA THR A 26 -11.76 -41.95 -8.53
C THR A 26 -11.61 -42.50 -7.12
N ALA A 27 -12.72 -42.83 -6.44
CA ALA A 27 -12.68 -43.43 -5.11
C ALA A 27 -12.06 -44.83 -5.11
N ARG A 28 -12.42 -45.70 -6.08
CA ARG A 28 -11.80 -47.03 -6.25
C ARG A 28 -10.30 -46.94 -6.55
N PHE A 29 -9.90 -45.96 -7.37
CA PHE A 29 -8.49 -45.71 -7.65
C PHE A 29 -7.76 -45.26 -6.39
N ALA A 30 -8.30 -44.29 -5.65
CA ALA A 30 -7.73 -43.81 -4.39
C ALA A 30 -7.52 -44.96 -3.38
N ASP A 31 -8.53 -45.82 -3.25
CA ASP A 31 -8.55 -46.98 -2.37
C ASP A 31 -7.45 -48.00 -2.69
N SER A 32 -7.25 -48.28 -3.98
CA SER A 32 -6.26 -49.25 -4.46
C SER A 32 -4.82 -48.71 -4.53
N HIS A 33 -4.62 -47.39 -4.42
CA HIS A 33 -3.32 -46.73 -4.62
C HIS A 33 -2.82 -45.93 -3.41
N GLU A 34 -3.32 -46.20 -2.21
CA GLU A 34 -2.88 -45.63 -0.93
C GLU A 34 -3.01 -44.10 -0.83
N PHE A 35 -4.03 -43.53 -1.47
CA PHE A 35 -4.43 -42.15 -1.17
C PHE A 35 -5.06 -42.11 0.23
N SER A 36 -4.90 -41.01 0.95
CA SER A 36 -5.35 -40.88 2.35
C SER A 36 -6.87 -40.77 2.45
N SER A 37 -7.51 -40.11 1.48
CA SER A 37 -8.91 -39.72 1.58
C SER A 37 -9.56 -39.37 0.25
N ILE A 38 -10.87 -39.59 0.15
CA ILE A 38 -11.75 -38.99 -0.86
C ILE A 38 -12.63 -37.93 -0.18
N TRP A 39 -12.76 -36.76 -0.81
CA TRP A 39 -13.50 -35.63 -0.28
C TRP A 39 -14.70 -35.29 -1.16
N THR A 40 -15.90 -35.25 -0.57
CA THR A 40 -17.14 -34.90 -1.27
C THR A 40 -17.68 -33.56 -0.75
N PRO A 41 -17.86 -32.54 -1.59
CA PRO A 41 -18.34 -31.22 -1.16
C PRO A 41 -19.85 -31.23 -0.89
N GLU A 42 -20.35 -30.07 -0.47
CA GLU A 42 -21.78 -29.80 -0.37
C GLU A 42 -22.13 -28.49 -1.08
N ARG A 43 -23.03 -28.56 -2.06
CA ARG A 43 -23.52 -27.42 -2.83
C ARG A 43 -25.02 -27.56 -3.08
N HIS A 44 -25.76 -26.48 -2.82
CA HIS A 44 -27.21 -26.43 -2.98
C HIS A 44 -27.60 -25.42 -4.05
N PHE A 45 -28.70 -25.70 -4.75
CA PHE A 45 -29.43 -24.73 -5.58
C PHE A 45 -28.60 -24.01 -6.68
N ALA A 46 -27.43 -24.55 -7.04
CA ALA A 46 -26.54 -23.97 -8.03
C ALA A 46 -26.14 -25.03 -9.08
N PRO A 47 -25.90 -24.63 -10.34
CA PRO A 47 -25.37 -25.53 -11.36
C PRO A 47 -23.98 -26.07 -10.96
N LEU A 48 -23.04 -25.20 -10.54
CA LEU A 48 -21.73 -25.65 -10.06
C LEU A 48 -21.87 -26.53 -8.81
N GLY A 49 -21.36 -27.76 -8.90
CA GLY A 49 -21.42 -28.76 -7.85
C GLY A 49 -22.81 -29.26 -7.51
N GLY A 50 -23.81 -29.03 -8.37
CA GLY A 50 -25.17 -29.53 -8.20
C GLY A 50 -25.31 -31.06 -8.13
N LEU A 51 -24.25 -31.82 -8.45
CA LEU A 51 -24.16 -33.26 -8.21
C LEU A 51 -23.92 -33.62 -6.73
N TYR A 52 -23.55 -32.64 -5.90
CA TYR A 52 -23.13 -32.88 -4.51
C TYR A 52 -24.01 -32.12 -3.49
N PRO A 53 -25.34 -32.25 -3.50
CA PRO A 53 -26.20 -31.57 -2.51
C PRO A 53 -26.19 -32.26 -1.15
N ASN A 54 -25.78 -33.54 -1.09
CA ASN A 54 -25.75 -34.29 0.16
C ASN A 54 -24.52 -35.21 0.25
N PRO A 55 -23.48 -34.82 1.00
CA PRO A 55 -22.27 -35.62 1.13
C PRO A 55 -22.46 -36.91 1.94
N SER A 56 -23.41 -37.00 2.89
CA SER A 56 -23.62 -38.21 3.68
C SER A 56 -24.16 -39.35 2.79
N VAL A 57 -25.10 -39.02 1.90
CA VAL A 57 -25.69 -39.97 0.94
C VAL A 57 -24.62 -40.50 -0.02
N LEU A 58 -23.79 -39.62 -0.59
CA LEU A 58 -22.75 -40.02 -1.52
C LEU A 58 -21.67 -40.86 -0.83
N ASN A 59 -21.23 -40.48 0.37
CA ASN A 59 -20.25 -41.29 1.12
C ASN A 59 -20.81 -42.63 1.59
N ALA A 60 -22.11 -42.76 1.83
CA ALA A 60 -22.72 -44.06 2.11
C ALA A 60 -22.57 -45.03 0.92
N ALA A 61 -22.68 -44.54 -0.32
CA ALA A 61 -22.40 -45.33 -1.51
C ALA A 61 -20.90 -45.66 -1.64
N LEU A 62 -20.02 -44.65 -1.48
CA LEU A 62 -18.57 -44.86 -1.56
C LEU A 62 -18.03 -45.79 -0.46
N ALA A 63 -18.68 -45.83 0.71
CA ALA A 63 -18.34 -46.75 1.79
C ALA A 63 -18.45 -48.22 1.39
N ARG A 64 -19.38 -48.55 0.48
CA ARG A 64 -19.51 -49.91 -0.07
C ARG A 64 -18.52 -50.20 -1.19
N GLU A 65 -18.12 -49.17 -1.93
CA GLU A 65 -17.19 -49.27 -3.06
C GLU A 65 -15.71 -49.29 -2.66
N THR A 66 -15.40 -48.94 -1.41
CA THR A 66 -14.03 -48.77 -0.92
C THR A 66 -13.80 -49.51 0.39
N GLN A 67 -12.54 -49.89 0.68
CA GLN A 67 -12.19 -50.67 1.87
C GLN A 67 -11.23 -49.93 2.82
N GLN A 68 -10.35 -49.07 2.31
CA GLN A 68 -9.21 -48.50 3.03
C GLN A 68 -9.20 -46.97 3.07
N VAL A 69 -9.55 -46.31 1.95
CA VAL A 69 -9.49 -44.84 1.84
C VAL A 69 -10.46 -44.18 2.82
N ARG A 70 -10.07 -43.06 3.44
CA ARG A 70 -10.96 -42.31 4.33
C ARG A 70 -12.03 -41.58 3.52
N LEU A 71 -13.24 -41.52 4.06
CA LEU A 71 -14.39 -40.86 3.45
C LEU A 71 -14.64 -39.55 4.17
N GLN A 72 -14.43 -38.44 3.48
CA GLN A 72 -14.46 -37.12 4.10
C GLN A 72 -15.46 -36.17 3.43
N SER A 73 -16.11 -35.32 4.22
CA SER A 73 -16.87 -34.19 3.67
C SER A 73 -15.94 -33.02 3.37
N GLY A 74 -16.00 -32.49 2.15
CA GLY A 74 -15.33 -31.23 1.75
C GLY A 74 -15.94 -30.01 2.42
N SER A 75 -17.25 -30.06 2.69
CA SER A 75 -17.94 -29.06 3.50
C SER A 75 -19.28 -29.63 3.92
N VAL A 76 -19.55 -29.75 5.21
CA VAL A 76 -20.91 -29.83 5.74
C VAL A 76 -21.29 -28.42 6.14
N VAL A 77 -22.22 -27.79 5.41
CA VAL A 77 -22.63 -26.41 5.67
C VAL A 77 -23.56 -26.41 6.88
N LEU A 78 -22.96 -26.45 8.08
CA LEU A 78 -23.66 -26.78 9.31
C LEU A 78 -24.92 -25.92 9.55
N PRO A 79 -24.92 -24.60 9.32
CA PRO A 79 -26.11 -23.77 9.52
C PRO A 79 -27.32 -24.20 8.67
N LEU A 80 -27.12 -24.92 7.57
CA LEU A 80 -28.19 -25.45 6.71
C LEU A 80 -28.80 -26.75 7.23
N HIS A 81 -28.32 -27.29 8.35
CA HIS A 81 -28.74 -28.58 8.88
C HIS A 81 -29.05 -28.50 10.37
N HIS A 82 -29.77 -29.51 10.86
CA HIS A 82 -29.88 -29.76 12.29
C HIS A 82 -28.70 -30.64 12.76
N PRO A 83 -27.92 -30.26 13.79
CA PRO A 83 -26.77 -31.03 14.28
C PRO A 83 -27.08 -32.51 14.59
N MET A 84 -28.23 -32.79 15.22
CA MET A 84 -28.72 -34.17 15.44
C MET A 84 -28.77 -34.99 14.15
N ARG A 85 -29.27 -34.40 13.06
CA ARG A 85 -29.42 -35.09 11.78
C ARG A 85 -28.08 -35.40 11.15
N ILE A 86 -27.12 -34.48 11.25
CA ILE A 86 -25.74 -34.70 10.81
C ILE A 86 -25.15 -35.91 11.55
N ALA A 87 -25.28 -35.94 12.88
CA ALA A 87 -24.74 -37.02 13.70
C ALA A 87 -25.38 -38.39 13.37
N GLU A 88 -26.70 -38.45 13.17
CA GLU A 88 -27.39 -39.68 12.74
C GLU A 88 -26.91 -40.20 11.38
N GLU A 89 -26.94 -39.34 10.36
CA GLU A 89 -26.60 -39.75 9.00
C GLU A 89 -25.15 -40.20 8.89
N TRP A 90 -24.23 -39.45 9.49
CA TRP A 90 -22.81 -39.78 9.42
C TRP A 90 -22.40 -40.95 10.33
N SER A 91 -23.16 -41.23 11.39
CA SER A 91 -22.99 -42.47 12.14
C SER A 91 -23.30 -43.71 11.27
N ILE A 92 -24.32 -43.61 10.40
CA ILE A 92 -24.61 -44.70 9.44
C ILE A 92 -23.44 -44.86 8.46
N VAL A 93 -22.90 -43.77 7.91
CA VAL A 93 -21.73 -43.82 7.02
C VAL A 93 -20.51 -44.40 7.73
N ASP A 94 -20.30 -44.06 9.00
CA ASP A 94 -19.21 -44.60 9.81
C ASP A 94 -19.33 -46.12 9.99
N ASN A 95 -20.54 -46.59 10.27
CA ASN A 95 -20.85 -48.02 10.36
C ASN A 95 -20.66 -48.74 9.02
N LEU A 96 -21.14 -48.16 7.90
CA LEU A 96 -20.99 -48.74 6.57
C LEU A 96 -19.54 -48.79 6.11
N SER A 97 -18.74 -47.78 6.48
CA SER A 97 -17.34 -47.68 6.08
C SER A 97 -16.38 -48.45 7.01
N GLY A 98 -16.83 -48.87 8.19
CA GLY A 98 -15.97 -49.52 9.19
C GLY A 98 -15.08 -48.53 9.94
N GLY A 99 -15.57 -47.31 10.22
CA GLY A 99 -14.84 -46.32 11.01
C GLY A 99 -13.90 -45.40 10.22
N ARG A 100 -14.20 -45.13 8.94
CA ARG A 100 -13.32 -44.36 8.04
C ARG A 100 -13.77 -42.92 7.79
N VAL A 101 -14.76 -42.42 8.52
CA VAL A 101 -15.38 -41.10 8.31
C VAL A 101 -14.55 -39.95 8.89
N GLY A 102 -14.54 -38.81 8.21
CA GLY A 102 -14.14 -37.51 8.77
C GLY A 102 -15.05 -36.38 8.24
N LEU A 103 -15.30 -35.34 9.03
CA LEU A 103 -16.18 -34.24 8.63
C LEU A 103 -15.47 -32.90 8.61
N SER A 104 -15.43 -32.23 7.47
CA SER A 104 -15.19 -30.78 7.43
C SER A 104 -16.49 -30.02 7.50
N PHE A 105 -16.56 -29.01 8.37
CA PHE A 105 -17.70 -28.12 8.50
C PHE A 105 -17.41 -26.72 7.97
N ALA A 106 -18.43 -26.08 7.40
CA ALA A 106 -18.37 -24.73 6.88
C ALA A 106 -19.57 -23.90 7.36
N SER A 107 -19.39 -22.58 7.49
CA SER A 107 -20.48 -21.66 7.87
C SER A 107 -21.43 -21.35 6.71
N GLY A 108 -21.04 -21.61 5.46
CA GLY A 108 -21.74 -21.12 4.28
C GLY A 108 -21.41 -19.66 3.98
N TRP A 109 -21.48 -19.29 2.69
CA TRP A 109 -21.10 -17.96 2.19
C TRP A 109 -22.20 -17.32 1.33
N SER A 110 -22.82 -18.09 0.44
CA SER A 110 -23.92 -17.62 -0.41
C SER A 110 -25.24 -17.49 0.36
N PRO A 111 -25.90 -16.32 0.38
CA PRO A 111 -27.22 -16.13 0.98
C PRO A 111 -28.30 -17.07 0.41
N ASP A 112 -28.29 -17.31 -0.89
CA ASP A 112 -29.33 -18.11 -1.57
C ASP A 112 -29.36 -19.57 -1.10
N ASN A 113 -28.22 -20.09 -0.62
CA ASN A 113 -28.14 -21.43 -0.05
C ASN A 113 -28.93 -21.57 1.27
N PHE A 114 -29.28 -20.46 1.92
CA PHE A 114 -30.00 -20.45 3.19
C PHE A 114 -31.52 -20.52 3.02
N ALA A 115 -32.03 -20.89 1.84
CA ALA A 115 -33.47 -21.05 1.58
C ALA A 115 -34.18 -21.99 2.59
N PHE A 116 -33.48 -22.98 3.15
CA PHE A 116 -34.03 -23.86 4.19
C PHE A 116 -34.16 -23.19 5.57
N PHE A 117 -33.20 -22.32 5.92
CA PHE A 117 -33.10 -21.67 7.24
C PHE A 117 -32.59 -20.22 7.10
N PRO A 118 -33.37 -19.30 6.50
CA PRO A 118 -32.90 -17.95 6.17
C PRO A 118 -32.44 -17.17 7.41
N GLU A 119 -33.07 -17.42 8.55
CA GLU A 119 -32.80 -16.76 9.83
C GLU A 119 -31.38 -17.03 10.36
N LYS A 120 -30.76 -18.14 9.96
CA LYS A 120 -29.42 -18.53 10.42
C LYS A 120 -28.29 -17.81 9.69
N TYR A 121 -28.56 -17.11 8.58
CA TYR A 121 -27.51 -16.49 7.77
C TYR A 121 -26.70 -15.44 8.55
N GLN A 122 -27.37 -14.62 9.36
CA GLN A 122 -26.71 -13.54 10.12
C GLN A 122 -25.73 -14.09 11.18
N ASN A 123 -26.10 -15.19 11.85
CA ASN A 123 -25.31 -15.79 12.94
C ASN A 123 -24.54 -17.05 12.50
N ARG A 124 -24.41 -17.29 11.19
CA ARG A 124 -23.88 -18.53 10.59
C ARG A 124 -22.51 -18.99 11.12
N HIS A 125 -21.64 -18.06 11.52
CA HIS A 125 -20.33 -18.38 12.07
C HIS A 125 -20.40 -18.90 13.51
N GLU A 126 -21.35 -18.41 14.31
CA GLU A 126 -21.57 -18.88 15.69
C GLU A 126 -22.31 -20.23 15.68
N GLU A 127 -23.36 -20.33 14.85
CA GLU A 127 -24.11 -21.57 14.61
C GLU A 127 -23.19 -22.75 14.24
N LEU A 128 -22.17 -22.49 13.41
CA LEU A 128 -21.16 -23.47 13.03
C LEU A 128 -20.49 -24.12 14.26
N PHE A 129 -19.94 -23.33 15.18
CA PHE A 129 -19.15 -23.87 16.29
C PHE A 129 -20.03 -24.51 17.37
N ILE A 130 -21.20 -23.93 17.65
CA ILE A 130 -22.21 -24.53 18.56
C ILE A 130 -22.67 -25.90 18.01
N GLY A 131 -22.90 -25.97 16.71
CA GLY A 131 -23.29 -27.20 16.05
C GLY A 131 -22.21 -28.27 16.07
N ILE A 132 -20.94 -27.91 15.83
CA ILE A 132 -19.80 -28.87 15.90
C ILE A 132 -19.72 -29.51 17.28
N GLU A 133 -19.85 -28.72 18.35
CA GLU A 133 -19.85 -29.23 19.72
C GLU A 133 -21.01 -30.21 19.96
N THR A 134 -22.20 -29.86 19.46
CA THR A 134 -23.39 -30.72 19.56
C THR A 134 -23.21 -32.05 18.82
N VAL A 135 -22.65 -32.03 17.61
CA VAL A 135 -22.34 -33.24 16.84
C VAL A 135 -21.33 -34.11 17.59
N ARG A 136 -20.26 -33.52 18.14
CA ARG A 136 -19.23 -34.26 18.89
C ARG A 136 -19.79 -34.95 20.14
N LYS A 137 -20.64 -34.27 20.92
CA LYS A 137 -21.30 -34.87 22.10
C LYS A 137 -22.16 -36.08 21.72
N LEU A 138 -23.02 -35.91 20.71
CA LEU A 138 -23.86 -37.00 20.21
C LEU A 138 -23.03 -38.17 19.65
N TRP A 139 -21.91 -37.87 18.99
CA TRP A 139 -20.98 -38.86 18.45
C TRP A 139 -20.29 -39.68 19.55
N GLN A 140 -19.98 -39.06 20.70
CA GLN A 140 -19.40 -39.71 21.87
C GLN A 140 -20.42 -40.54 22.69
N GLY A 141 -21.67 -40.62 22.23
CA GLY A 141 -22.75 -41.36 22.88
C GLY A 141 -23.46 -40.59 23.99
N GLU A 142 -23.14 -39.30 24.18
CA GLU A 142 -23.87 -38.44 25.11
C GLU A 142 -25.29 -38.15 24.62
N SER A 143 -26.21 -37.85 25.54
CA SER A 143 -27.54 -37.34 25.22
C SER A 143 -27.59 -35.82 25.30
N ILE A 144 -28.42 -35.20 24.45
CA ILE A 144 -28.71 -33.76 24.52
C ILE A 144 -30.18 -33.52 24.85
N LYS A 145 -30.48 -32.42 25.56
CA LYS A 145 -31.85 -32.01 25.87
C LYS A 145 -32.44 -31.17 24.75
N VAL A 146 -33.51 -31.66 24.14
CA VAL A 146 -34.22 -30.94 23.07
C VAL A 146 -35.72 -30.89 23.33
N LYS A 147 -36.39 -29.87 22.78
CA LYS A 147 -37.83 -29.70 22.89
C LYS A 147 -38.53 -30.60 21.87
N SER A 148 -39.36 -31.51 22.36
CA SER A 148 -40.18 -32.38 21.52
C SER A 148 -41.40 -31.65 20.93
N GLY A 149 -42.11 -32.28 19.98
CA GLY A 149 -43.28 -31.71 19.31
C GLY A 149 -44.47 -31.37 20.24
N ASN A 150 -44.48 -31.85 21.49
CA ASN A 150 -45.47 -31.48 22.52
C ASN A 150 -44.94 -30.42 23.52
N GLY A 151 -43.74 -29.88 23.27
CA GLY A 151 -43.12 -28.83 24.08
C GLY A 151 -42.33 -29.32 25.30
N LYS A 152 -42.30 -30.62 25.60
CA LYS A 152 -41.49 -31.17 26.70
C LYS A 152 -40.03 -31.33 26.31
N LEU A 153 -39.13 -31.06 27.25
CA LEU A 153 -37.71 -31.39 27.10
C LEU A 153 -37.53 -32.91 27.22
N VAL A 154 -36.86 -33.50 26.24
CA VAL A 154 -36.51 -34.93 26.18
C VAL A 154 -35.01 -35.06 25.93
N ASP A 155 -34.40 -36.08 26.53
CA ASP A 155 -33.02 -36.46 26.27
C ASP A 155 -32.97 -37.32 24.99
N ILE A 156 -32.18 -36.88 24.00
CA ILE A 156 -32.03 -37.56 22.70
C ILE A 156 -30.58 -38.01 22.53
N SER A 157 -30.41 -39.24 22.06
CA SER A 157 -29.14 -39.85 21.64
C SER A 157 -29.28 -40.36 20.21
N VAL A 158 -28.16 -40.53 19.51
CA VAL A 158 -28.12 -40.98 18.12
C VAL A 158 -28.08 -42.51 18.01
N TYR A 159 -28.76 -43.08 17.02
CA TYR A 159 -28.68 -44.52 16.69
C TYR A 159 -28.62 -44.72 15.16
N PRO A 160 -27.76 -45.63 14.63
CA PRO A 160 -26.78 -46.44 15.36
C PRO A 160 -25.71 -45.58 16.02
N GLN A 161 -24.98 -46.14 16.99
CA GLN A 161 -23.80 -45.48 17.55
C GLN A 161 -22.63 -45.61 16.55
N PRO A 162 -21.78 -44.58 16.40
CA PRO A 162 -20.63 -44.66 15.50
C PRO A 162 -19.61 -45.68 16.00
N ILE A 163 -18.80 -46.22 15.07
CA ILE A 163 -17.71 -47.14 15.39
C ILE A 163 -16.51 -46.35 15.96
N GLN A 164 -16.21 -45.19 15.38
CA GLN A 164 -15.13 -44.32 15.86
C GLN A 164 -15.53 -43.65 17.19
N PRO A 165 -14.71 -43.76 18.26
CA PRO A 165 -15.03 -43.14 19.55
C PRO A 165 -14.94 -41.61 19.52
N GLU A 166 -14.12 -41.06 18.63
CA GLU A 166 -14.02 -39.62 18.36
C GLU A 166 -14.17 -39.37 16.87
N LEU A 167 -14.89 -38.32 16.52
CA LEU A 167 -15.05 -37.88 15.15
C LEU A 167 -13.87 -36.99 14.73
N PRO A 168 -13.12 -37.35 13.67
CA PRO A 168 -12.15 -36.44 13.06
C PRO A 168 -12.88 -35.27 12.39
N VAL A 169 -12.63 -34.05 12.89
CA VAL A 169 -13.32 -32.82 12.46
C VAL A 169 -12.34 -31.84 11.83
N TRP A 170 -12.71 -31.30 10.68
CA TRP A 170 -12.07 -30.17 10.01
C TRP A 170 -12.98 -28.94 10.05
N VAL A 171 -12.37 -27.76 10.05
CA VAL A 171 -13.05 -26.48 9.79
C VAL A 171 -12.56 -25.95 8.46
N THR A 172 -13.49 -25.68 7.54
CA THR A 172 -13.17 -25.06 6.25
C THR A 172 -12.92 -23.57 6.46
N ALA A 173 -11.70 -23.11 6.21
CA ALA A 173 -11.28 -21.72 6.41
C ALA A 173 -10.36 -21.28 5.26
N VAL A 174 -10.48 -20.02 4.81
CA VAL A 174 -9.69 -19.49 3.68
C VAL A 174 -9.03 -18.16 4.05
N GLY A 175 -9.80 -17.07 4.04
CA GLY A 175 -9.24 -15.72 4.24
C GLY A 175 -9.06 -15.30 5.70
N ASN A 176 -10.03 -15.61 6.58
CA ASN A 176 -10.11 -15.00 7.92
C ASN A 176 -9.20 -15.69 8.97
N PRO A 177 -8.16 -15.03 9.50
CA PRO A 177 -7.28 -15.61 10.53
C PRO A 177 -8.01 -16.00 11.82
N GLN A 178 -9.13 -15.35 12.15
CA GLN A 178 -9.92 -15.70 13.34
C GLN A 178 -10.54 -17.10 13.23
N THR A 179 -10.94 -17.52 12.02
CA THR A 179 -11.46 -18.88 11.81
C THR A 179 -10.36 -19.92 12.00
N PHE A 180 -9.12 -19.62 11.59
CA PHE A 180 -7.95 -20.48 11.85
C PHE A 180 -7.66 -20.60 13.35
N ALA A 181 -7.68 -19.47 14.07
CA ALA A 181 -7.52 -19.48 15.52
C ALA A 181 -8.63 -20.30 16.21
N LYS A 182 -9.90 -20.11 15.81
CA LYS A 182 -11.03 -20.81 16.41
C LYS A 182 -11.04 -22.31 16.13
N ALA A 183 -10.61 -22.73 14.94
CA ALA A 183 -10.37 -24.15 14.65
C ALA A 183 -9.30 -24.75 15.56
N GLY A 184 -8.23 -23.99 15.83
CA GLY A 184 -7.18 -24.39 16.76
C GLY A 184 -7.66 -24.47 18.21
N GLU A 185 -8.48 -23.51 18.65
CA GLU A 185 -9.10 -23.47 19.98
C GLU A 185 -9.93 -24.73 20.27
N ILE A 186 -10.71 -25.21 19.31
CA ILE A 186 -11.56 -26.41 19.49
C ILE A 186 -10.84 -27.73 19.14
N GLY A 187 -9.55 -27.66 18.84
CA GLY A 187 -8.72 -28.81 18.46
C GLY A 187 -9.08 -29.46 17.12
N ALA A 188 -9.87 -28.79 16.26
CA ALA A 188 -10.21 -29.28 14.93
C ALA A 188 -9.02 -29.19 13.96
N ASN A 189 -9.05 -29.98 12.89
CA ASN A 189 -8.18 -29.87 11.72
C ASN A 189 -8.64 -28.70 10.82
N LEU A 190 -7.84 -28.36 9.80
CA LEU A 190 -8.15 -27.28 8.86
C LEU A 190 -8.24 -27.78 7.42
N LEU A 191 -9.26 -27.33 6.70
CA LEU A 191 -9.35 -27.45 5.25
C LEU A 191 -9.28 -26.05 4.63
N THR A 192 -8.31 -25.81 3.75
CA THR A 192 -8.07 -24.48 3.13
C THR A 192 -7.67 -24.60 1.65
N ASN A 193 -7.36 -23.49 0.96
CA ASN A 193 -6.94 -23.47 -0.45
C ASN A 193 -5.88 -22.39 -0.72
N LEU A 194 -5.20 -22.44 -1.87
CA LEU A 194 -4.30 -21.36 -2.35
C LEU A 194 -4.95 -20.42 -3.38
N PHE A 195 -6.25 -20.54 -3.63
CA PHE A 195 -6.88 -19.81 -4.73
C PHE A 195 -6.94 -18.29 -4.47
N THR A 196 -7.02 -17.87 -3.20
CA THR A 196 -7.19 -16.47 -2.78
C THR A 196 -6.09 -15.96 -1.85
N GLN A 197 -5.00 -16.72 -1.69
CA GLN A 197 -3.91 -16.37 -0.77
C GLN A 197 -2.58 -16.92 -1.26
N SER A 198 -1.48 -16.26 -0.90
CA SER A 198 -0.12 -16.75 -1.20
C SER A 198 0.33 -17.85 -0.22
N ILE A 199 1.47 -18.49 -0.51
CA ILE A 199 2.07 -19.50 0.37
C ILE A 199 2.52 -18.86 1.70
N GLU A 200 3.02 -17.63 1.64
CA GLU A 200 3.46 -16.84 2.80
C GLU A 200 2.27 -16.49 3.70
N GLU A 201 1.18 -15.99 3.13
CA GLU A 201 -0.05 -15.70 3.88
C GLU A 201 -0.66 -16.96 4.50
N LEU A 202 -0.58 -18.10 3.80
CA LEU A 202 -0.99 -19.39 4.32
C LEU A 202 -0.10 -19.80 5.52
N ALA A 203 1.22 -19.61 5.43
CA ALA A 203 2.16 -19.92 6.50
C ALA A 203 1.84 -19.15 7.79
N GLU A 204 1.57 -17.84 7.68
CA GLU A 204 1.18 -17.00 8.81
C GLU A 204 -0.10 -17.51 9.49
N LYS A 205 -1.11 -17.89 8.71
CA LYS A 205 -2.37 -18.40 9.24
C LYS A 205 -2.21 -19.79 9.87
N ILE A 206 -1.33 -20.64 9.32
CA ILE A 206 -0.97 -21.91 9.94
C ILE A 206 -0.31 -21.66 11.30
N ILE A 207 0.60 -20.67 11.41
CA ILE A 207 1.21 -20.30 12.70
C ILE A 207 0.14 -19.91 13.73
N ILE A 208 -0.82 -19.06 13.34
CA ILE A 208 -1.94 -18.66 14.22
C ILE A 208 -2.75 -19.87 14.69
N TYR A 209 -3.08 -20.78 13.78
CA TYR A 209 -3.78 -22.03 14.10
C TYR A 209 -3.01 -22.91 15.09
N ARG A 210 -1.71 -23.11 14.86
CA ARG A 210 -0.84 -23.94 15.71
C ARG A 210 -0.67 -23.31 17.10
N GLN A 211 -0.52 -21.99 17.18
CA GLN A 211 -0.47 -21.24 18.44
C GLN A 211 -1.78 -21.38 19.22
N ALA A 212 -2.92 -21.23 18.56
CA ALA A 212 -4.22 -21.41 19.20
C ALA A 212 -4.40 -22.84 19.74
N ARG A 213 -4.04 -23.87 18.98
CA ARG A 213 -4.04 -25.26 19.49
C ARG A 213 -3.24 -25.37 20.79
N SER A 214 -2.01 -24.86 20.78
CA SER A 214 -1.12 -24.91 21.94
C SER A 214 -1.67 -24.15 23.14
N LEU A 215 -2.33 -23.00 22.92
CA LEU A 215 -2.90 -22.17 23.98
C LEU A 215 -4.08 -22.87 24.68
N TYR A 216 -4.88 -23.62 23.92
CA TYR A 216 -6.07 -24.32 24.41
C TYR A 216 -5.83 -25.80 24.75
N GLY A 217 -4.57 -26.19 24.98
CA GLY A 217 -4.21 -27.51 25.49
C GLY A 217 -4.20 -28.63 24.44
N HIS A 218 -4.32 -28.31 23.16
CA HIS A 218 -4.15 -29.26 22.06
C HIS A 218 -2.69 -29.31 21.61
N ASN A 219 -2.20 -30.50 21.23
CA ASN A 219 -0.85 -30.60 20.68
C ASN A 219 -0.77 -29.82 19.34
N PRO A 220 0.15 -28.85 19.21
CA PRO A 220 0.30 -28.07 17.98
C PRO A 220 0.69 -28.93 16.79
N ASP A 221 1.45 -30.02 16.98
CA ASP A 221 1.99 -30.85 15.90
C ASP A 221 0.99 -31.88 15.34
N THR A 222 -0.14 -32.13 16.02
CA THR A 222 -1.09 -33.20 15.63
C THR A 222 -2.24 -32.73 14.74
N GLY A 223 -2.48 -31.42 14.63
CA GLY A 223 -3.54 -30.89 13.77
C GLY A 223 -3.22 -31.11 12.28
N ILE A 224 -4.17 -31.59 11.48
CA ILE A 224 -3.96 -31.75 10.04
C ILE A 224 -4.38 -30.46 9.34
N VAL A 225 -3.48 -29.89 8.54
CA VAL A 225 -3.80 -28.84 7.56
C VAL A 225 -3.92 -29.50 6.19
N SER A 226 -5.15 -29.63 5.71
CA SER A 226 -5.50 -30.16 4.39
C SER A 226 -5.66 -29.00 3.42
N LEU A 227 -4.88 -28.98 2.34
CA LEU A 227 -4.86 -27.91 1.35
C LEU A 227 -5.45 -28.39 0.04
N MET A 228 -6.56 -27.79 -0.37
CA MET A 228 -7.21 -28.05 -1.65
C MET A 228 -6.48 -27.32 -2.79
N LEU A 229 -6.09 -28.07 -3.82
CA LEU A 229 -5.37 -27.57 -5.01
C LEU A 229 -5.96 -28.15 -6.29
N HIS A 230 -6.24 -27.30 -7.28
CA HIS A 230 -6.53 -27.79 -8.64
C HIS A 230 -5.32 -28.56 -9.15
N THR A 231 -5.55 -29.80 -9.57
CA THR A 231 -4.50 -30.77 -9.87
C THR A 231 -4.77 -31.44 -11.21
N PHE A 232 -3.80 -31.36 -12.11
CA PHE A 232 -3.78 -32.12 -13.36
C PHE A 232 -2.33 -32.46 -13.71
N VAL A 233 -1.98 -33.74 -13.60
CA VAL A 233 -0.60 -34.22 -13.79
C VAL A 233 -0.54 -35.14 -15.01
N GLY A 234 0.45 -34.93 -15.87
CA GLY A 234 0.68 -35.75 -17.07
C GLY A 234 2.15 -36.05 -17.30
N ASN A 235 2.49 -36.59 -18.46
CA ASN A 235 3.85 -36.97 -18.83
C ASN A 235 4.65 -35.83 -19.51
N ASP A 236 3.98 -34.82 -20.01
CA ASP A 236 4.56 -33.69 -20.73
C ASP A 236 3.91 -32.38 -20.26
N ALA A 237 4.73 -31.43 -19.81
CA ALA A 237 4.24 -30.18 -19.23
C ALA A 237 3.50 -29.29 -20.24
N ASN A 238 3.91 -29.29 -21.51
CA ASN A 238 3.29 -28.46 -22.55
C ASN A 238 1.93 -29.05 -22.94
N LEU A 239 1.86 -30.37 -23.15
CA LEU A 239 0.58 -31.05 -23.43
C LEU A 239 -0.41 -30.90 -22.28
N VAL A 240 0.07 -31.01 -21.04
CA VAL A 240 -0.76 -30.76 -19.84
C VAL A 240 -1.29 -29.33 -19.84
N ARG A 241 -0.45 -28.33 -20.13
CA ARG A 241 -0.86 -26.93 -20.16
C ARG A 241 -1.93 -26.69 -21.23
N GLU A 242 -1.74 -27.21 -22.43
CA GLU A 242 -2.71 -27.10 -23.53
C GLU A 242 -4.06 -27.76 -23.20
N GLN A 243 -4.02 -28.97 -22.62
CA GLN A 243 -5.22 -29.71 -22.23
C GLN A 243 -6.01 -29.03 -21.10
N VAL A 244 -5.32 -28.32 -20.20
CA VAL A 244 -5.96 -27.71 -19.03
C VAL A 244 -6.44 -26.29 -19.30
N ARG A 245 -5.74 -25.52 -20.14
CA ARG A 245 -6.00 -24.09 -20.36
C ARG A 245 -7.46 -23.80 -20.72
N VAL A 246 -7.95 -24.39 -21.80
CA VAL A 246 -9.30 -24.09 -22.32
C VAL A 246 -10.39 -24.53 -21.33
N PRO A 247 -10.38 -25.77 -20.80
CA PRO A 247 -11.34 -26.20 -19.78
C PRO A 247 -11.32 -25.34 -18.52
N TYR A 248 -10.14 -24.99 -18.00
CA TYR A 248 -10.01 -24.18 -16.80
C TYR A 248 -10.48 -22.73 -17.02
N CYS A 249 -10.16 -22.14 -18.16
CA CYS A 249 -10.67 -20.82 -18.51
C CYS A 249 -12.21 -20.84 -18.62
N LYS A 250 -12.80 -21.87 -19.24
CA LYS A 250 -14.26 -22.04 -19.27
C LYS A 250 -14.85 -22.20 -17.88
N TYR A 251 -14.20 -22.98 -17.02
CA TYR A 251 -14.58 -23.15 -15.61
C TYR A 251 -14.56 -21.83 -14.83
N LEU A 252 -13.52 -21.01 -15.00
CA LEU A 252 -13.43 -19.68 -14.36
C LEU A 252 -14.50 -18.72 -14.88
N LYS A 253 -14.76 -18.68 -16.20
CA LYS A 253 -15.80 -17.82 -16.80
C LYS A 253 -17.19 -18.17 -16.31
N SER A 254 -17.56 -19.45 -16.34
CA SER A 254 -18.86 -19.94 -15.88
C SER A 254 -19.10 -19.70 -14.38
N ASN A 255 -18.04 -19.41 -13.63
CA ASN A 255 -18.07 -19.22 -12.18
C ASN A 255 -17.40 -17.90 -11.76
N SER A 256 -17.46 -16.90 -12.64
CA SER A 256 -16.85 -15.59 -12.48
C SER A 256 -17.24 -14.90 -11.16
N HIS A 257 -18.50 -15.01 -10.75
CA HIS A 257 -19.00 -14.46 -9.49
C HIS A 257 -18.33 -15.08 -8.24
N ILE A 258 -17.84 -16.32 -8.32
CA ILE A 258 -17.19 -17.02 -7.20
C ILE A 258 -15.68 -16.78 -7.23
N PHE A 259 -15.08 -16.92 -8.41
CA PHE A 259 -13.63 -16.97 -8.57
C PHE A 259 -13.02 -15.62 -8.95
N LEU A 260 -13.64 -14.87 -9.87
CA LEU A 260 -13.11 -13.58 -10.30
C LEU A 260 -13.40 -12.50 -9.26
N GLN A 261 -14.54 -12.53 -8.57
CA GLN A 261 -14.81 -11.57 -7.50
C GLN A 261 -13.86 -11.76 -6.30
N GLY A 262 -13.51 -13.01 -5.96
CA GLY A 262 -12.52 -13.32 -4.92
C GLY A 262 -11.09 -12.95 -5.31
N VAL A 263 -10.67 -13.21 -6.56
CA VAL A 263 -9.35 -12.80 -7.08
C VAL A 263 -9.26 -11.28 -7.25
N ALA A 264 -10.34 -10.62 -7.67
CA ALA A 264 -10.44 -9.18 -7.79
C ALA A 264 -10.38 -8.50 -6.41
N GLN A 265 -11.07 -9.04 -5.40
CA GLN A 265 -10.99 -8.56 -4.00
C GLN A 265 -9.60 -8.77 -3.36
N VAL A 266 -8.93 -9.90 -3.64
CA VAL A 266 -7.57 -10.17 -3.14
C VAL A 266 -6.54 -9.25 -3.81
N ARG A 267 -6.81 -8.78 -5.03
CA ARG A 267 -5.92 -7.92 -5.81
C ARG A 267 -6.34 -6.44 -5.87
N GLY A 268 -7.37 -6.03 -5.14
CA GLY A 268 -7.80 -4.63 -5.05
C GLY A 268 -8.44 -4.07 -6.32
N TYR A 269 -8.97 -4.93 -7.20
CA TYR A 269 -9.73 -4.50 -8.38
C TYR A 269 -11.23 -4.50 -8.07
N ASN A 270 -11.90 -3.36 -8.22
CA ASN A 270 -13.36 -3.30 -8.37
C ASN A 270 -13.69 -3.39 -9.86
N VAL A 271 -13.67 -4.61 -10.41
CA VAL A 271 -14.26 -4.84 -11.72
C VAL A 271 -15.70 -5.26 -11.49
N GLU A 272 -16.66 -4.43 -11.92
CA GLU A 272 -18.02 -4.93 -12.17
C GLU A 272 -17.92 -5.93 -13.33
N LEU A 273 -17.76 -7.21 -13.00
CA LEU A 273 -17.65 -8.31 -13.96
C LEU A 273 -18.82 -8.36 -14.94
N ALA A 274 -19.95 -7.74 -14.60
CA ALA A 274 -21.12 -7.58 -15.45
C ALA A 274 -20.93 -6.61 -16.63
N ASN A 275 -19.93 -5.71 -16.58
CA ASN A 275 -19.68 -4.68 -17.59
C ASN A 275 -18.47 -4.97 -18.48
N LEU A 276 -17.74 -6.07 -18.26
CA LEU A 276 -16.63 -6.47 -19.13
C LEU A 276 -17.14 -6.94 -20.48
N SER A 277 -16.47 -6.55 -21.57
CA SER A 277 -16.70 -7.17 -22.86
C SER A 277 -16.29 -8.65 -22.81
N GLU A 278 -16.87 -9.49 -23.67
CA GLU A 278 -16.52 -10.92 -23.76
C GLU A 278 -15.01 -11.10 -24.04
N LYS A 279 -14.41 -10.18 -24.81
CA LYS A 279 -12.97 -10.17 -25.11
C LYS A 279 -12.11 -9.85 -23.87
N ASP A 280 -12.54 -8.92 -23.03
CA ASP A 280 -11.80 -8.54 -21.82
C ASP A 280 -11.90 -9.60 -20.73
N LEU A 281 -13.06 -10.25 -20.62
CA LEU A 281 -13.25 -11.41 -19.74
C LEU A 281 -12.35 -12.58 -20.17
N ASP A 282 -12.22 -12.80 -21.47
CA ASP A 282 -11.33 -13.82 -22.05
C ASP A 282 -9.86 -13.54 -21.73
N ASN A 283 -9.42 -12.29 -21.89
CA ASN A 283 -8.06 -11.87 -21.57
C ASN A 283 -7.76 -12.00 -20.07
N LEU A 284 -8.67 -11.55 -19.21
CA LEU A 284 -8.54 -11.64 -17.76
C LEU A 284 -8.42 -13.10 -17.29
N VAL A 285 -9.28 -13.97 -17.81
CA VAL A 285 -9.30 -15.38 -17.42
C VAL A 285 -8.06 -16.12 -17.93
N ASN A 286 -7.58 -15.81 -19.14
CA ASN A 286 -6.31 -16.35 -19.65
C ASN A 286 -5.13 -15.90 -18.78
N PHE A 287 -5.06 -14.61 -18.42
CA PHE A 287 -4.03 -14.10 -17.51
C PHE A 287 -4.06 -14.79 -16.13
N ILE A 288 -5.25 -15.03 -15.57
CA ILE A 288 -5.41 -15.73 -14.29
C ILE A 288 -4.93 -17.18 -14.41
N PHE A 289 -5.25 -17.87 -15.51
CA PHE A 289 -4.75 -19.23 -15.75
C PHE A 289 -3.22 -19.27 -15.81
N GLU A 290 -2.58 -18.37 -16.57
CA GLU A 290 -1.13 -18.36 -16.76
C GLU A 290 -0.37 -18.22 -15.44
N ARG A 291 -0.86 -17.37 -14.54
CA ARG A 291 -0.31 -17.21 -13.19
C ARG A 291 -0.69 -18.36 -12.24
N PHE A 292 -1.93 -18.86 -12.33
CA PHE A 292 -2.39 -19.95 -11.47
C PHE A 292 -1.62 -21.25 -11.73
N ALA A 293 -1.41 -21.59 -13.01
CA ALA A 293 -0.73 -22.81 -13.43
C ALA A 293 0.75 -22.84 -13.01
N SER A 294 1.38 -21.69 -12.78
CA SER A 294 2.78 -21.61 -12.34
C SER A 294 2.97 -21.51 -10.83
N THR A 295 1.99 -20.99 -10.08
CA THR A 295 2.22 -20.61 -8.67
C THR A 295 1.23 -21.19 -7.66
N SER A 296 0.09 -21.74 -8.07
CA SER A 296 -0.99 -22.10 -7.13
C SER A 296 -1.79 -23.35 -7.51
N GLY A 297 -1.40 -24.07 -8.56
CA GLY A 297 -1.98 -25.35 -8.98
C GLY A 297 -0.92 -26.41 -9.23
N LEU A 298 -1.30 -27.68 -9.08
CA LEU A 298 -0.44 -28.82 -9.45
C LEU A 298 -0.72 -29.20 -10.92
N ILE A 299 -0.28 -28.34 -11.84
CA ILE A 299 -0.48 -28.48 -13.29
C ILE A 299 0.89 -28.68 -13.95
N GLY A 300 1.21 -29.91 -14.35
CA GLY A 300 2.50 -30.23 -14.96
C GLY A 300 2.85 -31.71 -14.94
N THR A 301 4.13 -32.05 -14.81
CA THR A 301 4.59 -33.44 -14.67
C THR A 301 4.86 -33.80 -13.21
N PRO A 302 5.02 -35.10 -12.88
CA PRO A 302 5.41 -35.52 -11.54
C PRO A 302 6.73 -34.92 -11.05
N GLU A 303 7.60 -34.43 -11.92
CA GLU A 303 8.85 -33.77 -11.56
C GLU A 303 8.63 -32.29 -11.24
N THR A 304 7.95 -31.57 -12.13
CA THR A 304 7.75 -30.12 -11.97
C THR A 304 6.87 -29.78 -10.77
N CYS A 305 5.94 -30.67 -10.42
CA CYS A 305 5.04 -30.46 -9.29
C CYS A 305 5.68 -30.71 -7.91
N LEU A 306 6.87 -31.34 -7.85
CA LEU A 306 7.52 -31.66 -6.57
C LEU A 306 7.93 -30.42 -5.78
N GLU A 307 8.44 -29.41 -6.48
CA GLU A 307 8.92 -28.18 -5.85
C GLU A 307 7.81 -27.49 -5.03
N LEU A 308 6.62 -27.34 -5.63
CA LEU A 308 5.48 -26.75 -4.94
C LEU A 308 5.06 -27.61 -3.73
N ILE A 309 5.09 -28.94 -3.82
CA ILE A 309 4.77 -29.83 -2.70
C ILE A 309 5.78 -29.66 -1.56
N GLU A 310 7.06 -29.52 -1.86
CA GLU A 310 8.12 -29.31 -0.87
C GLU A 310 7.97 -27.94 -0.17
N GLN A 311 7.66 -26.88 -0.92
CA GLN A 311 7.35 -25.56 -0.36
C GLN A 311 6.15 -25.62 0.60
N LEU A 312 5.08 -26.34 0.21
CA LEU A 312 3.89 -26.51 1.02
C LEU A 312 4.15 -27.32 2.30
N ASP A 313 5.01 -28.34 2.24
CA ASP A 313 5.41 -29.13 3.42
C ASP A 313 6.18 -28.26 4.41
N ASN A 314 7.06 -27.39 3.91
CA ASN A 314 7.87 -26.48 4.72
C ASN A 314 7.04 -25.47 5.51
N VAL A 315 5.91 -25.00 4.94
CA VAL A 315 5.00 -24.08 5.63
C VAL A 315 3.98 -24.79 6.54
N GLY A 316 4.06 -26.12 6.66
CA GLY A 316 3.29 -26.90 7.61
C GLY A 316 1.97 -27.48 7.10
N VAL A 317 1.79 -27.60 5.78
CA VAL A 317 0.69 -28.35 5.16
C VAL A 317 0.92 -29.84 5.35
N ASN A 318 -0.10 -30.57 5.81
CA ASN A 318 0.03 -31.99 6.12
C ASN A 318 -0.59 -32.90 5.07
N GLU A 319 -1.54 -32.41 4.30
CA GLU A 319 -2.27 -33.16 3.27
C GLU A 319 -2.59 -32.25 2.09
N ILE A 320 -2.31 -32.71 0.87
CA ILE A 320 -2.84 -32.11 -0.35
C ILE A 320 -4.12 -32.83 -0.72
N VAL A 321 -5.16 -32.05 -0.98
CA VAL A 321 -6.46 -32.52 -1.46
C VAL A 321 -6.57 -32.10 -2.93
N SER A 322 -6.26 -33.04 -3.82
CA SER A 322 -6.21 -32.80 -5.27
C SER A 322 -7.62 -32.68 -5.82
N LEU A 323 -7.99 -31.47 -6.21
CA LEU A 323 -9.22 -31.16 -6.90
C LEU A 323 -9.07 -31.45 -8.39
N LEU A 324 -9.88 -32.37 -8.93
CA LEU A 324 -9.63 -32.99 -10.24
C LEU A 324 -10.55 -32.53 -11.38
N ASP A 325 -11.76 -32.05 -11.09
CA ASP A 325 -12.85 -31.88 -12.05
C ASP A 325 -13.24 -30.41 -12.24
N PHE A 326 -12.37 -29.67 -12.90
CA PHE A 326 -12.53 -28.24 -13.17
C PHE A 326 -12.66 -27.95 -14.67
N GLY A 327 -13.44 -28.80 -15.36
CA GLY A 327 -13.84 -28.64 -16.76
C GLY A 327 -13.35 -29.73 -17.71
N GLN A 328 -12.43 -30.59 -17.29
CA GLN A 328 -11.91 -31.70 -18.10
C GLN A 328 -12.95 -32.83 -18.25
N GLU A 329 -12.85 -33.58 -19.35
CA GLU A 329 -13.67 -34.77 -19.58
C GLU A 329 -13.29 -35.91 -18.62
N GLU A 330 -14.28 -36.73 -18.26
CA GLU A 330 -14.14 -37.84 -17.30
C GLU A 330 -12.99 -38.80 -17.65
N ASP A 331 -12.92 -39.25 -18.90
CA ASP A 331 -11.89 -40.18 -19.36
C ASP A 331 -10.48 -39.59 -19.22
N ILE A 332 -10.33 -38.29 -19.45
CA ILE A 332 -9.03 -37.60 -19.31
C ILE A 332 -8.61 -37.59 -17.84
N ILE A 333 -9.53 -37.26 -16.93
CA ILE A 333 -9.24 -37.25 -15.49
C ILE A 333 -8.80 -38.65 -15.03
N ILE A 334 -9.57 -39.69 -15.37
CA ILE A 334 -9.29 -41.08 -14.96
C ILE A 334 -7.94 -41.56 -15.52
N ASN A 335 -7.67 -41.31 -16.80
CA ASN A 335 -6.41 -41.72 -17.45
C ASN A 335 -5.17 -41.04 -16.87
N ASN A 336 -5.33 -39.89 -16.22
CA ASN A 336 -4.23 -39.12 -15.64
C ASN A 336 -3.98 -39.39 -14.14
N LEU A 337 -4.89 -40.06 -13.43
CA LEU A 337 -4.71 -40.48 -12.03
C LEU A 337 -3.40 -41.26 -11.76
N PRO A 338 -2.91 -42.16 -12.66
CA PRO A 338 -1.63 -42.82 -12.48
C PRO A 338 -0.44 -41.87 -12.33
N TYR A 339 -0.42 -40.73 -13.04
CA TYR A 339 0.67 -39.75 -12.93
C TYR A 339 0.63 -39.00 -11.60
N LEU A 340 -0.56 -38.69 -11.09
CA LEU A 340 -0.72 -38.15 -9.73
C LEU A 340 -0.22 -39.14 -8.68
N ASN A 341 -0.48 -40.44 -8.86
CA ASN A 341 0.08 -41.47 -7.97
C ASN A 341 1.61 -41.61 -8.11
N GLN A 342 2.16 -41.40 -9.31
CA GLN A 342 3.62 -41.34 -9.50
C GLN A 342 4.23 -40.16 -8.73
N LEU A 343 3.61 -38.97 -8.79
CA LEU A 343 4.02 -37.80 -8.02
C LEU A 343 4.03 -38.09 -6.51
N ARG A 344 2.93 -38.68 -5.99
CA ARG A 344 2.84 -39.13 -4.59
C ARG A 344 3.99 -40.06 -4.20
N LYS A 345 4.24 -41.10 -5.02
CA LYS A 345 5.31 -42.08 -4.78
C LYS A 345 6.69 -41.44 -4.83
N LYS A 346 6.93 -40.52 -5.77
CA LYS A 346 8.20 -39.77 -5.88
C LYS A 346 8.47 -38.96 -4.62
N TYR A 347 7.51 -38.17 -4.16
CA TYR A 347 7.65 -37.38 -2.94
C TYR A 347 7.93 -38.27 -1.70
N ILE A 348 7.18 -39.37 -1.54
CA ILE A 348 7.42 -40.34 -0.44
C ILE A 348 8.82 -40.94 -0.51
N ASN A 349 9.31 -41.28 -1.71
CA ASN A 349 10.64 -41.83 -1.91
C ASN A 349 11.74 -40.79 -1.65
N ASN A 350 11.52 -39.53 -2.04
CA ASN A 350 12.47 -38.43 -1.80
C ASN A 350 12.68 -38.21 -0.29
N ILE A 351 11.59 -38.20 0.49
CA ILE A 351 11.65 -38.13 1.96
C ILE A 351 12.34 -39.35 2.57
N LYS A 352 12.08 -40.55 2.05
CA LYS A 352 12.77 -41.76 2.54
C LYS A 352 14.27 -41.69 2.25
N ALA A 353 14.69 -41.15 1.11
CA ALA A 353 16.11 -40.94 0.78
C ALA A 353 16.78 -39.93 1.74
N GLN A 354 16.12 -38.81 2.04
CA GLN A 354 16.59 -37.84 3.05
C GLN A 354 16.58 -38.40 4.49
N LYS A 355 15.71 -39.37 4.81
CA LYS A 355 15.70 -40.03 6.13
C LYS A 355 16.82 -41.08 6.32
N TYR A 356 17.43 -41.60 5.25
CA TYR A 356 18.62 -42.46 5.35
C TYR A 356 19.93 -41.65 5.44
N SER A 357 19.89 -40.33 5.23
CA SER A 357 21.04 -39.44 5.38
C SER A 357 21.12 -38.69 6.71
N ASP A 358 20.08 -38.67 7.57
CA ASP A 358 20.05 -37.64 8.62
C ASP A 358 19.72 -38.03 10.07
N PHE A 359 20.54 -37.41 10.91
CA PHE A 359 20.46 -37.14 12.35
C PHE A 359 19.06 -36.70 12.84
N PRO A 360 18.76 -36.86 14.15
CA PRO A 360 17.39 -36.82 14.64
C PRO A 360 16.77 -35.41 14.69
N LEU A 361 15.63 -35.33 13.99
CA LEU A 361 14.43 -34.48 14.12
C LEU A 361 14.34 -33.54 15.35
N LYS A 362 14.26 -32.23 15.06
CA LYS A 362 13.83 -31.18 15.99
C LYS A 362 12.30 -31.22 16.14
N ASN A 363 11.83 -31.53 17.35
CA ASN A 363 10.48 -31.18 17.79
C ASN A 363 10.44 -29.67 18.10
N HIS A 364 9.55 -28.93 17.43
CA HIS A 364 9.23 -27.57 17.80
C HIS A 364 8.25 -27.56 18.97
N THR A 365 8.76 -27.79 20.18
CA THR A 365 8.03 -27.47 21.42
C THR A 365 8.53 -26.13 21.95
N GLN A 366 7.58 -25.26 22.27
CA GLN A 366 7.68 -23.99 22.99
C GLN A 366 8.91 -23.85 23.90
N LYS A 367 9.56 -22.67 23.89
CA LYS A 367 10.19 -22.15 25.11
C LYS A 367 10.39 -20.63 25.11
N ILE A 368 9.64 -20.04 26.04
CA ILE A 368 9.94 -18.81 26.76
C ILE A 368 11.35 -18.91 27.40
N LEU A 369 12.09 -17.80 27.42
CA LEU A 369 13.39 -17.62 28.07
C LEU A 369 13.39 -18.15 29.52
N ASN A 370 14.04 -19.30 29.76
CA ASN A 370 14.62 -19.75 31.03
C ASN A 370 15.47 -21.00 30.75
N GLY A 371 16.80 -20.83 30.65
CA GLY A 371 17.74 -21.90 30.29
C GLY A 371 17.89 -23.01 31.34
N ARG A 372 17.87 -24.28 30.90
CA ARG A 372 18.42 -25.43 31.63
C ARG A 372 19.42 -26.13 30.69
N ALA A 373 20.71 -26.11 31.03
CA ALA A 373 21.75 -26.86 30.34
C ALA A 373 21.78 -28.32 30.83
N ILE A 374 21.98 -29.27 29.91
CA ILE A 374 22.20 -30.69 30.26
C ILE A 374 23.71 -30.93 30.29
N ILE A 375 24.27 -31.12 31.48
CA ILE A 375 25.69 -31.50 31.63
C ILE A 375 25.82 -32.98 31.30
N SER A 376 26.58 -33.31 30.25
CA SER A 376 26.87 -34.70 29.84
C SER A 376 28.38 -34.96 29.91
N ASN A 377 28.77 -36.00 30.65
CA ASN A 377 30.16 -36.46 30.72
C ASN A 377 30.54 -37.47 29.61
N LYS A 378 29.66 -37.71 28.62
CA LYS A 378 29.93 -38.67 27.54
C LYS A 378 30.88 -38.04 26.50
N LYS A 379 32.04 -38.66 26.31
CA LYS A 379 32.96 -38.35 25.19
C LYS A 379 32.34 -38.80 23.87
N GLN A 380 31.67 -37.89 23.15
CA GLN A 380 31.40 -38.07 21.73
C GLN A 380 32.57 -37.50 20.90
N PRO A 381 33.02 -38.19 19.83
CA PRO A 381 34.02 -37.67 18.93
C PRO A 381 33.47 -36.45 18.17
N LEU A 382 34.30 -35.42 18.00
CA LEU A 382 33.92 -34.17 17.33
C LEU A 382 34.50 -34.10 15.90
N SER A 383 33.90 -33.23 15.10
CA SER A 383 34.08 -32.96 13.67
C SER A 383 35.52 -32.97 13.15
N ASN A 384 35.69 -33.37 11.88
CA ASN A 384 36.95 -33.52 11.12
C ASN A 384 37.75 -32.22 10.83
N TYR A 385 37.68 -31.19 11.68
CA TYR A 385 38.38 -29.91 11.43
C TYR A 385 39.76 -29.83 12.11
N GLU A 386 40.68 -29.11 11.47
CA GLU A 386 42.07 -28.96 11.91
C GLU A 386 42.16 -28.15 13.23
N THR A 387 42.76 -28.75 14.28
CA THR A 387 42.76 -28.19 15.65
C THR A 387 44.07 -27.51 16.06
N THR A 388 45.00 -27.31 15.13
CA THR A 388 46.33 -26.77 15.46
C THR A 388 46.42 -25.27 15.18
N LEU A 389 46.64 -24.44 16.21
CA LEU A 389 46.75 -22.98 16.11
C LEU A 389 47.78 -22.51 15.07
N SER A 390 48.92 -23.21 14.93
CA SER A 390 49.96 -22.89 13.95
C SER A 390 49.46 -23.00 12.50
N LYS A 391 48.59 -23.97 12.19
CA LYS A 391 47.99 -24.12 10.87
C LYS A 391 46.88 -23.10 10.65
N ILE A 392 46.09 -22.76 11.67
CA ILE A 392 45.07 -21.70 11.58
C ILE A 392 45.70 -20.35 11.22
N ARG A 393 46.83 -19.99 11.86
CA ARG A 393 47.59 -18.78 11.52
C ARG A 393 48.05 -18.69 10.07
N THR A 394 48.26 -19.84 9.40
CA THR A 394 48.61 -19.84 7.96
C THR A 394 47.43 -19.58 7.04
N ARG A 395 46.18 -19.72 7.51
CA ARG A 395 44.95 -19.50 6.71
C ARG A 395 44.30 -18.13 6.94
N CYS A 396 44.44 -17.57 8.15
CA CYS A 396 43.98 -16.22 8.47
C CYS A 396 45.10 -15.20 8.21
N THR A 397 45.26 -14.74 6.96
CA THR A 397 46.41 -13.92 6.53
C THR A 397 46.12 -12.41 6.47
N LYS A 398 44.84 -11.99 6.43
CA LYS A 398 44.45 -10.57 6.30
C LYS A 398 44.29 -9.95 7.69
N SER A 399 45.24 -9.13 8.12
CA SER A 399 45.14 -8.39 9.39
C SER A 399 44.08 -7.28 9.29
N LYS A 400 43.28 -7.09 10.34
CA LYS A 400 42.36 -5.96 10.50
C LYS A 400 42.65 -5.23 11.81
N ASP A 401 42.45 -3.92 11.82
CA ASP A 401 42.59 -3.14 13.05
C ASP A 401 41.39 -3.41 13.98
N PRO A 402 41.61 -3.94 15.20
CA PRO A 402 40.53 -4.12 16.16
C PRO A 402 39.80 -2.82 16.55
N ALA A 403 40.46 -1.66 16.47
CA ALA A 403 39.83 -0.38 16.76
C ALA A 403 38.80 0.02 15.69
N GLU A 404 39.10 -0.21 14.41
CA GLU A 404 38.15 -0.01 13.31
C GLU A 404 36.95 -0.95 13.44
N PHE A 405 37.20 -2.22 13.81
CA PHE A 405 36.14 -3.19 14.05
C PHE A 405 35.23 -2.77 15.23
N ASP A 406 35.81 -2.26 16.31
CA ASP A 406 35.04 -1.76 17.46
C ASP A 406 34.24 -0.51 17.14
N GLN A 407 34.79 0.40 16.32
CA GLN A 407 34.07 1.57 15.82
C GLN A 407 32.91 1.15 14.92
N LEU A 408 33.11 0.14 14.06
CA LEU A 408 32.06 -0.44 13.24
C LEU A 408 30.97 -1.05 14.12
N LEU A 409 31.30 -1.81 15.17
CA LEU A 409 30.30 -2.33 16.11
C LEU A 409 29.51 -1.19 16.81
N ALA A 410 30.19 -0.10 17.17
CA ALA A 410 29.57 1.05 17.86
C ALA A 410 28.63 1.88 16.97
N GLN A 411 29.01 2.16 15.72
CA GLN A 411 28.15 2.81 14.71
C GLN A 411 26.83 2.07 14.50
N ASN A 412 26.87 0.78 14.80
CA ASN A 412 25.84 -0.19 14.55
C ASN A 412 25.07 -0.60 15.83
N GLY A 413 25.21 0.19 16.90
CA GLY A 413 24.44 0.06 18.13
C GLY A 413 24.98 -0.94 19.17
N ILE A 414 26.12 -1.60 18.90
CA ILE A 414 26.82 -2.46 19.87
C ILE A 414 27.86 -1.61 20.59
N GLN A 415 27.45 -0.92 21.66
CA GLN A 415 28.38 -0.18 22.50
C GLN A 415 29.13 -1.15 23.43
N LYS A 416 30.44 -1.27 23.23
CA LYS A 416 31.32 -1.78 24.29
C LYS A 416 31.33 -0.77 25.43
N ASP A 417 31.05 -1.22 26.65
CA ASP A 417 31.23 -0.38 27.85
C ASP A 417 32.66 0.18 27.84
N ALA A 418 32.81 1.50 28.04
CA ALA A 418 34.11 2.16 28.15
C ALA A 418 34.96 1.56 29.29
N ASN A 419 34.31 0.91 30.28
CA ASN A 419 34.93 0.17 31.38
C ASN A 419 35.14 -1.32 31.09
N SER A 420 34.87 -1.80 29.86
CA SER A 420 35.12 -3.19 29.49
C SER A 420 36.62 -3.51 29.62
N LYS A 421 36.91 -4.44 30.53
CA LYS A 421 38.27 -4.94 30.77
C LYS A 421 38.72 -5.96 29.72
N THR A 422 37.82 -6.43 28.84
CA THR A 422 38.15 -7.36 27.75
C THR A 422 38.30 -6.62 26.42
N ARG A 423 39.37 -6.92 25.66
CA ARG A 423 39.63 -6.35 24.33
C ARG A 423 40.17 -7.40 23.36
N ILE A 424 39.86 -7.22 22.08
CA ILE A 424 40.51 -7.94 20.98
C ILE A 424 41.79 -7.17 20.67
N GLN A 425 42.95 -7.78 20.92
CA GLN A 425 44.26 -7.17 20.74
C GLN A 425 44.74 -7.26 19.29
N GLU A 426 44.43 -8.37 18.64
CA GLU A 426 44.87 -8.65 17.28
C GLU A 426 43.76 -9.44 16.56
N LEU A 427 43.49 -9.13 15.29
CA LEU A 427 42.41 -9.74 14.50
C LEU A 427 42.89 -10.03 13.07
N TRP A 428 42.72 -11.28 12.63
CA TRP A 428 43.05 -11.73 11.28
C TRP A 428 41.88 -12.48 10.66
N LEU A 429 41.71 -12.32 9.36
CA LEU A 429 40.64 -12.90 8.57
C LEU A 429 41.18 -13.91 7.56
N GLY A 430 40.38 -14.95 7.35
CA GLY A 430 40.50 -15.93 6.28
C GLY A 430 39.15 -16.12 5.57
N LYS A 431 39.10 -17.01 4.58
CA LYS A 431 37.86 -17.25 3.80
C LYS A 431 36.82 -17.97 4.67
N GLY A 432 35.85 -17.21 5.18
CA GLY A 432 34.80 -17.72 6.07
C GLY A 432 35.26 -18.05 7.48
N GLU A 433 36.41 -17.53 7.91
CA GLU A 433 36.94 -17.73 9.25
C GLU A 433 37.71 -16.50 9.75
N ALA A 434 37.83 -16.35 11.07
CA ALA A 434 38.61 -15.30 11.70
C ALA A 434 39.38 -15.85 12.91
N LEU A 435 40.55 -15.27 13.16
CA LEU A 435 41.39 -15.53 14.31
C LEU A 435 41.56 -14.23 15.08
N GLY A 436 41.27 -14.23 16.38
CA GLY A 436 41.43 -13.06 17.25
C GLY A 436 42.20 -13.41 18.51
N LYS A 437 43.16 -12.56 18.89
CA LYS A 437 43.79 -12.60 20.21
C LYS A 437 42.99 -11.73 21.16
N VAL A 438 42.48 -12.30 22.25
CA VAL A 438 41.60 -11.63 23.19
C VAL A 438 42.29 -11.57 24.55
N GLU A 439 42.28 -10.39 25.18
CA GLU A 439 42.89 -10.15 26.48
C GLU A 439 41.88 -9.56 27.47
N PHE A 440 41.93 -10.04 28.71
CA PHE A 440 41.28 -9.46 29.86
C PHE A 440 42.30 -8.73 30.76
N SER A 441 42.12 -7.42 30.88
CA SER A 441 43.01 -6.48 31.59
C SER A 441 42.67 -6.27 33.08
N GLY A 442 41.73 -7.03 33.64
CA GLY A 442 41.40 -6.98 35.07
C GLY A 442 42.44 -7.69 35.96
N THR A 443 42.41 -7.40 37.26
CA THR A 443 43.32 -8.07 38.21
C THR A 443 42.90 -9.52 38.44
N MET A 444 43.85 -10.41 38.75
CA MET A 444 43.58 -11.85 38.98
C MET A 444 42.60 -12.09 40.15
N MET A 445 42.44 -11.14 41.08
CA MET A 445 41.43 -11.14 42.14
C MET A 445 40.00 -10.81 41.66
N GLU A 446 39.86 -10.14 40.51
CA GLU A 446 38.56 -9.77 39.91
C GLU A 446 38.03 -10.84 38.94
N LEU A 447 38.86 -11.82 38.58
CA LEU A 447 38.40 -13.04 37.94
C LEU A 447 37.72 -13.90 38.99
N ASP A 448 36.39 -13.92 38.95
CA ASP A 448 35.63 -14.84 39.79
C ASP A 448 35.97 -16.28 39.41
N HIS A 449 36.81 -16.92 40.24
CA HIS A 449 37.24 -18.30 40.09
C HIS A 449 36.08 -19.32 40.15
N SER A 450 34.85 -18.88 40.43
CA SER A 450 33.65 -19.72 40.34
C SER A 450 33.27 -20.07 38.90
N PHE A 451 33.73 -19.30 37.90
CA PHE A 451 33.44 -19.57 36.49
C PHE A 451 34.56 -20.37 35.82
N GLN A 452 34.21 -21.50 35.18
CA GLN A 452 35.13 -22.23 34.29
C GLN A 452 35.38 -21.49 32.97
N ILE A 453 34.44 -20.63 32.58
CA ILE A 453 34.47 -19.75 31.40
C ILE A 453 34.17 -18.33 31.87
N ASN A 454 35.11 -17.41 31.72
CA ASN A 454 34.85 -15.99 31.95
C ASN A 454 33.85 -15.47 30.87
N PRO A 455 32.66 -14.96 31.25
CA PRO A 455 31.64 -14.52 30.30
C PRO A 455 32.08 -13.35 29.41
N SER A 456 32.87 -12.42 29.93
CA SER A 456 33.36 -11.27 29.17
C SER A 456 34.40 -11.68 28.13
N LEU A 457 35.26 -12.67 28.44
CA LEU A 457 36.18 -13.27 27.48
C LEU A 457 35.42 -14.04 26.40
N LEU A 458 34.42 -14.83 26.78
CA LEU A 458 33.59 -15.57 25.82
C LEU A 458 32.85 -14.63 24.87
N ASN A 459 32.23 -13.56 25.38
CA ASN A 459 31.54 -12.58 24.55
C ASN A 459 32.47 -11.91 23.52
N ALA A 460 33.70 -11.60 23.92
CA ALA A 460 34.69 -11.09 22.98
C ALA A 460 35.13 -12.13 21.93
N CYS A 461 35.12 -13.41 22.28
CA CYS A 461 35.36 -14.51 21.33
C CYS A 461 34.20 -14.66 20.33
N ASP A 462 32.95 -14.42 20.74
CA ASP A 462 31.78 -14.40 19.84
C ASP A 462 31.86 -13.25 18.82
N HIS A 463 32.40 -12.10 19.22
CA HIS A 463 32.64 -10.99 18.29
C HIS A 463 33.66 -11.34 17.18
N VAL A 464 34.58 -12.28 17.43
CA VAL A 464 35.49 -12.78 16.38
C VAL A 464 34.73 -13.53 15.29
N LEU A 465 33.64 -14.23 15.62
CA LEU A 465 32.73 -14.80 14.63
C LEU A 465 31.99 -13.70 13.85
N GLY A 466 31.57 -12.62 14.53
CA GLY A 466 31.01 -11.43 13.88
C GLY A 466 31.96 -10.82 12.84
N ALA A 467 33.27 -10.79 13.11
CA ALA A 467 34.27 -10.35 12.14
C ALA A 467 34.36 -11.29 10.92
N ALA A 468 34.30 -12.62 11.13
CA ALA A 468 34.29 -13.58 10.03
C ALA A 468 33.06 -13.42 9.12
N LEU A 469 31.92 -12.97 9.67
CA LEU A 469 30.67 -12.73 8.93
C LEU A 469 30.71 -11.42 8.15
N LEU A 470 31.10 -10.31 8.80
CA LEU A 470 31.12 -8.98 8.18
C LEU A 470 32.11 -8.88 7.01
N TYR A 471 33.18 -9.67 7.05
CA TYR A 471 34.20 -9.69 6.00
C TYR A 471 34.17 -10.97 5.17
N TYR A 472 33.06 -11.72 5.18
CA TYR A 472 32.90 -12.95 4.42
C TYR A 472 32.93 -12.68 2.90
N ASP A 473 32.19 -11.66 2.45
CA ASP A 473 32.01 -11.31 1.02
C ASP A 473 33.18 -10.49 0.43
N ASP A 474 34.03 -9.92 1.30
CA ASP A 474 35.25 -9.16 0.97
C ASP A 474 36.32 -10.02 0.24
N PHE A 475 36.02 -11.30 0.03
CA PHE A 475 36.82 -12.29 -0.69
C PHE A 475 36.16 -12.81 -1.99
N SER A 476 34.95 -12.36 -2.35
CA SER A 476 34.20 -12.85 -3.51
C SER A 476 33.89 -11.83 -4.61
N ASP A 477 33.96 -10.51 -4.37
CA ASP A 477 33.74 -9.51 -5.43
C ASP A 477 34.33 -8.13 -5.08
N GLU A 478 35.02 -7.48 -6.03
CA GLU A 478 35.63 -6.14 -5.88
C GLU A 478 34.60 -4.97 -6.03
N ASN A 479 33.30 -5.25 -6.15
CA ASN A 479 32.27 -4.27 -6.53
C ASN A 479 31.18 -4.01 -5.47
N LEU A 480 31.54 -3.72 -4.21
CA LEU A 480 30.54 -3.49 -3.16
C LEU A 480 30.89 -2.28 -2.28
N GLN A 481 30.50 -1.08 -2.74
CA GLN A 481 30.54 0.17 -1.94
C GLN A 481 29.18 0.56 -1.33
N ASP A 482 28.08 -0.16 -1.62
CA ASP A 482 26.70 0.27 -1.30
C ASP A 482 25.92 -0.66 -0.34
N HIS A 483 26.59 -1.37 0.59
CA HIS A 483 25.88 -2.24 1.54
C HIS A 483 26.02 -1.75 2.98
N GLN A 484 24.87 -1.40 3.57
CA GLN A 484 24.72 -1.18 5.02
C GLN A 484 25.08 -2.49 5.74
N PRO A 485 26.02 -2.48 6.72
CA PRO A 485 26.41 -3.69 7.43
C PRO A 485 25.24 -4.25 8.24
N VAL A 486 25.05 -5.58 8.18
CA VAL A 486 23.97 -6.31 8.84
C VAL A 486 24.43 -6.81 10.22
N PHE A 487 23.63 -6.61 11.27
CA PHE A 487 24.00 -6.96 12.65
C PHE A 487 23.55 -8.34 13.05
N TYR A 488 24.46 -9.11 13.67
CA TYR A 488 24.14 -10.40 14.25
C TYR A 488 24.46 -10.45 15.74
N LEU A 489 23.54 -11.00 16.54
CA LEU A 489 23.73 -11.25 17.97
C LEU A 489 23.70 -12.75 18.29
N PRO A 490 24.49 -13.23 19.26
CA PRO A 490 24.45 -14.63 19.67
C PRO A 490 23.12 -14.93 20.40
N VAL A 491 22.33 -15.85 19.85
CA VAL A 491 21.03 -16.26 20.42
C VAL A 491 21.02 -17.69 20.97
N GLY A 492 22.10 -18.44 20.76
CA GLY A 492 22.30 -19.76 21.38
C GLY A 492 23.42 -20.54 20.72
N CYS A 493 23.78 -21.69 21.29
CA CYS A 493 24.73 -22.63 20.69
C CYS A 493 24.20 -24.08 20.75
N LYS A 494 24.69 -24.98 19.89
CA LYS A 494 24.36 -26.42 19.95
C LYS A 494 25.05 -27.10 21.12
N SER A 495 26.32 -26.79 21.35
CA SER A 495 27.08 -27.31 22.48
C SER A 495 28.25 -26.41 22.86
N CYS A 496 28.59 -26.37 24.15
CA CYS A 496 29.81 -25.75 24.66
C CYS A 496 30.57 -26.80 25.48
N ARG A 497 31.86 -26.99 25.19
CA ARG A 497 32.73 -27.95 25.87
C ARG A 497 33.94 -27.21 26.44
N VAL A 498 34.14 -27.34 27.75
CA VAL A 498 35.31 -26.82 28.46
C VAL A 498 36.31 -27.95 28.65
N HIS A 499 37.51 -27.77 28.11
CA HIS A 499 38.64 -28.68 28.28
C HIS A 499 39.53 -28.24 29.45
N ARG A 500 39.74 -26.92 29.58
CA ARG A 500 40.57 -26.29 30.60
C ARG A 500 40.01 -24.89 30.91
N THR A 501 40.35 -24.36 32.08
CA THR A 501 39.99 -22.99 32.47
C THR A 501 40.70 -21.98 31.56
N MET A 502 40.01 -20.90 31.18
CA MET A 502 40.60 -19.82 30.40
C MET A 502 41.54 -18.95 31.24
N GLY A 503 42.70 -18.63 30.69
CA GLY A 503 43.59 -17.60 31.22
C GLY A 503 43.13 -16.20 30.84
N ASN A 504 43.94 -15.19 31.16
CA ASN A 504 43.64 -13.79 30.83
C ASN A 504 43.80 -13.48 29.35
N ILE A 505 44.64 -14.26 28.66
CA ILE A 505 44.93 -14.13 27.24
C ILE A 505 44.55 -15.43 26.56
N VAL A 506 43.75 -15.33 25.50
CA VAL A 506 43.30 -16.48 24.71
C VAL A 506 43.29 -16.16 23.22
N TRP A 507 43.36 -17.21 22.40
CA TRP A 507 43.19 -17.12 20.96
C TRP A 507 41.83 -17.70 20.56
N SER A 508 40.96 -16.89 19.96
CA SER A 508 39.66 -17.31 19.44
C SER A 508 39.74 -17.54 17.94
N HIS A 509 39.45 -18.75 17.48
CA HIS A 509 39.26 -19.10 16.07
C HIS A 509 37.79 -19.35 15.81
N ALA A 510 37.20 -18.53 14.93
CA ALA A 510 35.80 -18.63 14.53
C ALA A 510 35.67 -19.06 13.07
N VAL A 511 34.74 -19.97 12.77
CA VAL A 511 34.48 -20.47 11.41
C VAL A 511 32.99 -20.42 11.12
N VAL A 512 32.60 -19.81 10.01
CA VAL A 512 31.22 -19.78 9.52
C VAL A 512 30.91 -21.11 8.82
N GLN A 513 29.82 -21.80 9.20
CA GLN A 513 29.55 -23.15 8.70
C GLN A 513 28.93 -23.18 7.29
N HIS A 514 28.30 -22.10 6.84
CA HIS A 514 27.62 -22.01 5.54
C HIS A 514 27.91 -20.66 4.86
N PRO A 515 28.06 -20.62 3.51
CA PRO A 515 28.13 -19.36 2.79
C PRO A 515 26.86 -18.54 3.01
N LEU A 516 27.03 -17.24 3.24
CA LEU A 516 25.92 -16.30 3.44
C LEU A 516 25.05 -16.28 2.18
N ASN A 517 23.79 -16.70 2.32
CA ASN A 517 22.74 -16.29 1.38
C ASN A 517 22.11 -15.00 1.93
N LYS A 518 21.96 -13.98 1.09
CA LYS A 518 21.43 -12.64 1.44
C LYS A 518 20.05 -12.63 2.13
N THR A 519 19.38 -13.78 2.22
CA THR A 519 18.05 -13.98 2.83
C THR A 519 18.08 -14.68 4.21
N GLN A 520 19.25 -15.05 4.75
CA GLN A 520 19.33 -15.79 6.02
C GLN A 520 19.36 -14.87 7.24
N GLU A 521 18.27 -14.86 8.01
CA GLU A 521 18.17 -14.14 9.29
C GLU A 521 18.99 -14.78 10.43
N ILE A 522 19.46 -16.02 10.30
CA ILE A 522 20.28 -16.70 11.32
C ILE A 522 21.45 -17.37 10.64
N VAL A 523 22.65 -17.06 11.12
CA VAL A 523 23.91 -17.68 10.67
C VAL A 523 24.48 -18.54 11.78
N GLU A 524 25.07 -19.67 11.42
CA GLU A 524 25.68 -20.61 12.35
C GLU A 524 27.20 -20.67 12.15
N GLY A 525 27.95 -20.63 13.24
CA GLY A 525 29.40 -20.76 13.23
C GLY A 525 29.94 -21.53 14.45
N ASP A 526 31.19 -21.95 14.36
CA ASP A 526 31.92 -22.61 15.45
C ASP A 526 33.00 -21.69 16.00
N VAL A 527 33.19 -21.68 17.31
CA VAL A 527 34.24 -20.90 18.00
C VAL A 527 35.12 -21.83 18.82
N ARG A 528 36.44 -21.78 18.60
CA ARG A 528 37.46 -22.56 19.31
C ARG A 528 38.42 -21.61 20.02
N ILE A 529 38.62 -21.82 21.31
CA ILE A 529 39.45 -20.94 22.15
C ILE A 529 40.69 -21.72 22.58
N PHE A 530 41.88 -21.15 22.37
CA PHE A 530 43.18 -21.73 22.67
C PHE A 530 43.97 -20.89 23.68
N ASP A 531 44.91 -21.52 24.39
CA ASP A 531 45.96 -20.80 25.13
C ASP A 531 47.07 -20.30 24.19
N GLU A 532 48.06 -19.60 24.76
CA GLU A 532 49.20 -19.07 24.01
C GLU A 532 50.09 -20.17 23.42
N GLU A 533 50.15 -21.34 24.07
CA GLU A 533 50.85 -22.53 23.60
C GLU A 533 50.09 -23.30 22.50
N GLY A 534 48.83 -22.93 22.22
CA GLY A 534 47.99 -23.52 21.18
C GLY A 534 47.20 -24.76 21.63
N ASN A 535 47.07 -25.02 22.93
CA ASN A 535 46.18 -26.05 23.45
C ASN A 535 44.73 -25.56 23.46
N LEU A 536 43.79 -26.43 23.08
CA LEU A 536 42.35 -26.13 23.10
C LEU A 536 41.82 -26.01 24.53
N LEU A 537 41.20 -24.87 24.85
CA LEU A 537 40.59 -24.54 26.14
C LEU A 537 39.07 -24.74 26.13
N VAL A 538 38.39 -24.17 25.14
CA VAL A 538 36.92 -24.20 25.00
C VAL A 538 36.54 -24.39 23.55
N GLU A 539 35.48 -25.15 23.32
CA GLU A 539 34.86 -25.31 21.99
C GLU A 539 33.36 -25.04 22.07
N VAL A 540 32.89 -24.09 21.27
CA VAL A 540 31.48 -23.76 21.08
C VAL A 540 31.11 -24.19 19.68
N SER A 541 30.26 -25.21 19.58
CA SER A 541 29.78 -25.70 18.30
C SER A 541 28.37 -25.19 18.02
N GLY A 542 28.15 -24.76 16.79
CA GLY A 542 26.87 -24.28 16.31
C GLY A 542 26.35 -23.05 17.04
N LEU A 543 27.23 -22.08 17.27
CA LEU A 543 26.89 -20.74 17.75
C LEU A 543 26.00 -20.05 16.70
N LYS A 544 24.77 -19.75 17.10
CA LYS A 544 23.75 -19.10 16.28
C LYS A 544 23.81 -17.61 16.48
N MET A 545 24.13 -16.92 15.40
CA MET A 545 24.19 -15.48 15.27
C MET A 545 22.93 -15.06 14.52
N GLN A 546 21.96 -14.44 15.20
CA GLN A 546 20.71 -13.99 14.60
C GLN A 546 20.81 -12.53 14.19
N GLN A 547 20.40 -12.24 12.96
CA GLN A 547 20.24 -10.89 12.45
C GLN A 547 19.18 -10.16 13.28
N THR A 548 19.51 -8.98 13.82
CA THR A 548 18.55 -8.21 14.62
C THR A 548 18.22 -6.87 13.98
N ASN A 549 16.96 -6.70 13.58
CA ASN A 549 16.40 -5.38 13.24
C ASN A 549 15.83 -4.66 14.49
N TYR A 550 15.87 -5.31 15.66
CA TYR A 550 15.13 -4.93 16.87
C TYR A 550 15.85 -3.92 17.79
N LEU A 551 17.19 -3.86 17.75
CA LEU A 551 17.96 -2.94 18.61
C LEU A 551 18.08 -1.52 18.05
N ALA A 552 17.97 -1.34 16.72
CA ALA A 552 17.82 -0.03 16.11
C ALA A 552 16.56 0.70 16.63
N ASN A 553 15.51 -0.05 17.00
CA ASN A 553 14.23 0.49 17.45
C ASN A 553 14.14 0.80 18.95
N SER A 554 14.93 0.13 19.81
CA SER A 554 14.76 0.22 21.27
C SER A 554 15.62 1.30 21.94
N ILE A 555 16.83 1.58 21.44
CA ILE A 555 17.69 2.65 21.96
C ILE A 555 17.13 4.05 21.62
N ASN A 556 16.25 4.14 20.62
CA ASN A 556 15.65 5.39 20.17
C ASN A 556 14.32 5.77 20.86
N THR A 557 13.81 5.01 21.82
CA THR A 557 12.47 5.27 22.41
C THR A 557 12.35 6.57 23.21
N GLN A 558 13.45 7.24 23.58
CA GLN A 558 13.41 8.61 24.11
C GLN A 558 13.36 9.70 23.00
N ASN A 559 13.55 9.34 21.73
CA ASN A 559 13.62 10.23 20.57
C ASN A 559 12.79 9.77 19.35
N HIS A 560 12.01 8.69 19.42
CA HIS A 560 11.49 7.97 18.24
C HIS A 560 10.65 8.83 17.28
N TYR A 561 9.94 9.83 17.80
CA TYR A 561 9.05 10.71 17.01
C TYR A 561 9.62 12.11 16.77
N LYS A 562 10.83 12.43 17.26
CA LYS A 562 11.40 13.79 17.09
C LYS A 562 11.51 14.20 15.62
N ASP A 563 11.74 13.21 14.76
CA ASP A 563 11.85 13.41 13.33
C ASP A 563 10.51 13.50 12.60
N TRP A 564 9.37 13.46 13.32
CA TRP A 564 8.04 13.54 12.70
C TRP A 564 7.42 14.93 12.78
N PHE A 565 7.98 15.84 13.59
CA PHE A 565 7.36 17.13 13.89
C PHE A 565 7.90 18.26 13.01
N TYR A 566 7.02 18.86 12.22
CA TYR A 566 7.33 19.96 11.32
C TYR A 566 6.32 21.11 11.45
N GLN A 567 6.67 22.27 10.90
CA GLN A 567 5.81 23.43 10.87
C GLN A 567 6.10 24.28 9.63
N LEU A 568 5.12 25.09 9.24
CA LEU A 568 5.30 26.15 8.27
C LEU A 568 5.83 27.39 9.00
N GLN A 569 6.92 27.95 8.50
CA GLN A 569 7.55 29.13 9.06
C GLN A 569 7.70 30.20 7.99
N TRP A 570 7.28 31.40 8.32
CA TRP A 570 7.50 32.59 7.51
C TRP A 570 8.85 33.21 7.83
N GLN A 571 9.70 33.39 6.80
CA GLN A 571 11.05 33.92 6.95
C GLN A 571 11.19 35.24 6.18
N PRO A 572 11.80 36.28 6.77
CA PRO A 572 11.97 37.56 6.10
C PRO A 572 12.93 37.41 4.91
N LYS A 573 12.47 37.83 3.72
CA LYS A 573 13.26 37.80 2.48
C LYS A 573 12.95 39.02 1.62
N PRO A 574 13.78 40.08 1.65
CA PRO A 574 13.59 41.25 0.79
C PRO A 574 13.85 40.88 -0.68
N LEU A 575 13.12 41.53 -1.60
CA LEU A 575 13.42 41.47 -3.02
C LEU A 575 14.78 42.14 -3.31
N SER A 576 15.57 41.56 -4.22
CA SER A 576 16.82 42.19 -4.67
C SER A 576 16.51 43.40 -5.56
N GLU A 577 17.04 44.57 -5.22
CA GLU A 577 16.84 45.81 -6.00
C GLU A 577 17.52 45.79 -7.38
N SER A 578 18.37 44.79 -7.67
CA SER A 578 19.29 44.80 -8.82
C SER A 578 18.70 44.41 -10.18
N GLU A 579 17.44 43.94 -10.26
CA GLU A 579 16.88 43.33 -11.49
C GLU A 579 15.60 44.00 -12.02
N LEU A 580 15.39 45.29 -11.74
CA LEU A 580 14.22 46.07 -12.22
C LEU A 580 14.20 46.37 -13.73
N VAL A 581 14.92 45.62 -14.57
CA VAL A 581 15.02 45.90 -16.01
C VAL A 581 14.63 44.67 -16.84
N LEU A 582 13.32 44.43 -16.95
CA LEU A 582 12.77 43.67 -18.06
C LEU A 582 12.18 44.64 -19.08
N LYS A 583 12.97 45.01 -20.08
CA LYS A 583 12.44 45.56 -21.34
C LYS A 583 11.78 44.42 -22.13
N LYS A 584 10.54 44.06 -21.77
CA LYS A 584 9.66 43.24 -22.60
C LYS A 584 8.71 44.14 -23.39
N ALA A 585 8.21 43.65 -24.53
CA ALA A 585 7.19 44.35 -25.30
C ALA A 585 5.91 44.52 -24.44
N PRO A 586 5.12 45.59 -24.67
CA PRO A 586 3.84 45.80 -23.99
C PRO A 586 2.96 44.55 -24.04
N ALA A 587 2.38 44.15 -22.92
CA ALA A 587 1.44 43.04 -22.83
C ALA A 587 0.17 43.44 -22.07
N SER A 588 -0.80 42.52 -22.03
CA SER A 588 -2.07 42.73 -21.36
C SER A 588 -2.13 42.04 -20.00
N TRP A 589 -2.81 42.64 -19.05
CA TRP A 589 -3.09 42.10 -17.72
C TRP A 589 -4.59 42.07 -17.46
N LEU A 590 -5.09 40.99 -16.87
CA LEU A 590 -6.45 40.89 -16.36
C LEU A 590 -6.44 41.05 -14.84
N ILE A 591 -7.17 42.03 -14.33
CA ILE A 591 -7.28 42.32 -12.90
C ILE A 591 -8.72 42.10 -12.46
N LEU A 592 -8.95 41.05 -11.68
CA LEU A 592 -10.22 40.81 -11.02
C LEU A 592 -10.24 41.65 -9.75
N ALA A 593 -10.60 42.92 -9.89
CA ALA A 593 -10.38 43.96 -8.88
C ALA A 593 -11.35 43.90 -7.70
N ASP A 594 -10.81 44.13 -6.51
CA ASP A 594 -11.52 44.33 -5.26
C ASP A 594 -12.29 45.66 -5.22
N SER A 595 -13.13 45.83 -4.20
CA SER A 595 -13.86 47.07 -3.94
C SER A 595 -13.10 48.09 -3.08
N LEU A 596 -11.93 47.74 -2.54
CA LEU A 596 -11.10 48.63 -1.72
C LEU A 596 -10.27 49.60 -2.58
N GLY A 597 -10.07 49.30 -3.86
CA GLY A 597 -9.32 50.13 -4.81
C GLY A 597 -7.89 49.66 -5.07
N VAL A 598 -7.47 48.51 -4.55
CA VAL A 598 -6.11 47.98 -4.75
C VAL A 598 -5.90 47.56 -6.20
N GLY A 599 -6.88 46.90 -6.80
CA GLY A 599 -6.87 46.48 -8.20
C GLY A 599 -6.77 47.65 -9.18
N GLU A 600 -7.54 48.72 -8.98
CA GLU A 600 -7.51 49.92 -9.82
C GLU A 600 -6.18 50.63 -9.69
N LYS A 601 -5.66 50.75 -8.46
CA LYS A 601 -4.34 51.36 -8.25
C LYS A 601 -3.22 50.55 -8.89
N LEU A 602 -3.31 49.22 -8.85
CA LEU A 602 -2.37 48.34 -9.55
C LEU A 602 -2.45 48.52 -11.07
N ALA A 603 -3.66 48.65 -11.62
CA ALA A 603 -3.88 48.92 -13.04
C ALA A 603 -3.21 50.24 -13.47
N GLU A 604 -3.42 51.32 -12.71
CA GLU A 604 -2.77 52.62 -12.96
C GLU A 604 -1.24 52.47 -13.02
N LEU A 605 -0.64 51.75 -12.05
CA LEU A 605 0.81 51.57 -11.97
C LEU A 605 1.41 50.72 -13.10
N LEU A 606 0.62 49.79 -13.65
CA LEU A 606 0.96 48.97 -14.82
C LEU A 606 0.81 49.77 -16.12
N GLU A 607 -0.25 50.57 -16.24
CA GLU A 607 -0.49 51.45 -17.39
C GLU A 607 0.56 52.57 -17.50
N GLU A 608 1.00 53.13 -16.36
CA GLU A 608 2.15 54.06 -16.31
C GLU A 608 3.44 53.47 -16.87
N ARG A 609 3.57 52.14 -16.88
CA ARG A 609 4.70 51.39 -17.44
C ARG A 609 4.48 50.96 -18.89
N GLY A 610 3.34 51.30 -19.48
CA GLY A 610 2.98 50.99 -20.86
C GLY A 610 2.37 49.59 -21.06
N GLU A 611 1.90 48.94 -20.00
CA GLU A 611 1.10 47.71 -20.10
C GLU A 611 -0.39 48.05 -20.30
N CYS A 612 -1.19 47.12 -20.83
CA CYS A 612 -2.65 47.30 -20.97
C CYS A 612 -3.40 46.52 -19.88
N CYS A 613 -4.31 47.14 -19.14
CA CYS A 613 -5.06 46.47 -18.08
C CYS A 613 -6.54 46.32 -18.41
N PHE A 614 -7.10 45.14 -18.11
CA PHE A 614 -8.52 44.84 -18.17
C PHE A 614 -9.02 44.60 -16.75
N ILE A 615 -9.89 45.49 -16.26
CA ILE A 615 -10.43 45.41 -14.90
C ILE A 615 -11.81 44.76 -14.95
N VAL A 616 -12.04 43.76 -14.09
CA VAL A 616 -13.34 43.10 -13.94
C VAL A 616 -13.71 43.08 -12.46
N HIS A 617 -14.85 43.66 -12.13
CA HIS A 617 -15.43 43.58 -10.78
C HIS A 617 -16.36 42.38 -10.66
N PHE A 618 -16.50 41.87 -9.43
CA PHE A 618 -17.38 40.75 -9.16
C PHE A 618 -18.85 41.11 -9.46
N SER A 619 -19.58 40.22 -10.13
CA SER A 619 -21.02 40.34 -10.43
C SER A 619 -21.64 38.95 -10.56
N GLU A 620 -22.97 38.79 -10.54
CA GLU A 620 -23.60 37.47 -10.69
C GLU A 620 -23.30 36.77 -12.03
N THR A 621 -22.91 37.54 -13.06
CA THR A 621 -22.54 37.04 -14.40
C THR A 621 -21.03 36.94 -14.60
N TYR A 622 -20.24 36.90 -13.52
CA TYR A 622 -18.78 36.95 -13.57
C TYR A 622 -18.16 35.88 -14.48
N ALA A 623 -18.71 34.66 -14.49
CA ALA A 623 -18.21 33.56 -15.32
C ALA A 623 -18.24 33.92 -16.81
N THR A 624 -19.34 34.52 -17.28
CA THR A 624 -19.48 34.97 -18.68
C THR A 624 -18.54 36.13 -18.99
N SER A 625 -18.30 37.04 -18.04
CA SER A 625 -17.34 38.13 -18.20
C SER A 625 -15.91 37.62 -18.34
N ILE A 626 -15.51 36.61 -17.56
CA ILE A 626 -14.20 35.95 -17.67
C ILE A 626 -14.06 35.26 -19.04
N GLU A 627 -15.07 34.50 -19.47
CA GLU A 627 -15.07 33.83 -20.78
C GLU A 627 -14.95 34.81 -21.94
N GLN A 628 -15.65 35.95 -21.88
CA GLN A 628 -15.59 36.98 -22.92
C GLN A 628 -14.20 37.61 -23.07
N VAL A 629 -13.48 37.81 -21.96
CA VAL A 629 -12.12 38.33 -21.99
C VAL A 629 -11.17 37.35 -22.68
N PHE A 630 -11.31 36.05 -22.40
CA PHE A 630 -10.48 35.01 -23.02
C PHE A 630 -10.93 34.60 -24.43
N ALA A 631 -12.13 34.95 -24.85
CA ALA A 631 -12.64 34.71 -26.21
C ALA A 631 -12.09 35.70 -27.26
N SER A 632 -11.48 36.81 -26.84
CA SER A 632 -10.88 37.80 -27.74
C SER A 632 -9.54 37.29 -28.28
N GLU A 633 -9.47 36.95 -29.58
CA GLU A 633 -8.25 36.50 -30.28
C GLU A 633 -7.10 37.53 -30.28
N GLN A 634 -7.34 38.76 -29.81
CA GLN A 634 -6.36 39.85 -29.79
C GLN A 634 -5.54 39.95 -28.50
N LEU A 635 -5.81 39.12 -27.47
CA LEU A 635 -5.23 39.29 -26.14
C LEU A 635 -4.03 38.35 -25.88
N VAL A 636 -2.81 38.89 -25.99
CA VAL A 636 -1.62 38.28 -25.38
C VAL A 636 -1.61 38.67 -23.89
N CYS A 637 -2.34 37.90 -23.09
CA CYS A 637 -2.42 38.12 -21.64
C CYS A 637 -1.15 37.59 -20.96
N ARG A 638 -0.36 38.51 -20.39
CA ARG A 638 0.82 38.15 -19.58
C ARG A 638 0.41 37.55 -18.24
N GLY A 639 -0.70 38.02 -17.69
CA GLY A 639 -0.98 37.82 -16.29
C GLY A 639 -2.40 38.09 -15.84
N VAL A 640 -2.88 37.31 -14.87
CA VAL A 640 -4.17 37.49 -14.20
C VAL A 640 -3.96 37.65 -12.69
N VAL A 641 -4.46 38.73 -12.12
CA VAL A 641 -4.41 39.01 -10.68
C VAL A 641 -5.82 38.90 -10.10
N HIS A 642 -6.02 37.97 -9.17
CA HIS A 642 -7.29 37.76 -8.47
C HIS A 642 -7.29 38.48 -7.13
N LEU A 643 -8.07 39.56 -7.02
CA LEU A 643 -8.23 40.39 -5.82
C LEU A 643 -9.63 40.31 -5.20
N TRP A 644 -10.60 39.64 -5.82
CA TRP A 644 -11.96 39.49 -5.26
C TRP A 644 -11.99 38.85 -3.87
N SER A 645 -10.95 38.08 -3.50
CA SER A 645 -10.82 37.53 -2.16
C SER A 645 -10.74 38.63 -1.07
N LEU A 646 -10.32 39.85 -1.41
CA LEU A 646 -10.27 40.98 -0.49
C LEU A 646 -11.67 41.51 -0.09
N ASP A 647 -12.70 41.22 -0.89
CA ASP A 647 -14.09 41.65 -0.64
C ASP A 647 -14.87 40.69 0.29
N THR A 648 -14.18 39.77 0.93
CA THR A 648 -14.79 38.83 1.88
C THR A 648 -15.27 39.51 3.15
N THR A 649 -16.28 38.90 3.79
CA THR A 649 -16.85 39.40 5.03
C THR A 649 -15.78 39.49 6.13
N ASN A 650 -15.75 40.60 6.86
CA ASN A 650 -14.87 40.76 8.02
C ASN A 650 -15.10 39.65 9.05
N VAL A 651 -14.03 39.25 9.74
CA VAL A 651 -14.06 38.10 10.65
C VAL A 651 -14.98 38.33 11.86
N GLU A 652 -15.16 39.58 12.29
CA GLU A 652 -16.08 39.97 13.36
C GLU A 652 -17.56 39.86 12.98
N GLU A 653 -17.86 39.98 11.68
CA GLU A 653 -19.21 39.93 11.10
C GLU A 653 -19.52 38.56 10.47
N THR A 654 -18.54 37.64 10.53
CA THR A 654 -18.69 36.31 9.92
C THR A 654 -19.87 35.57 10.55
N SER A 655 -20.73 35.05 9.69
CA SER A 655 -21.86 34.20 10.00
C SER A 655 -21.82 32.97 9.10
N PHE A 656 -22.69 32.00 9.36
CA PHE A 656 -22.83 30.84 8.49
C PHE A 656 -23.09 31.24 7.03
N THR A 657 -24.10 32.10 6.82
CA THR A 657 -24.53 32.56 5.50
C THR A 657 -23.47 33.42 4.82
N SER A 658 -22.74 34.26 5.56
CA SER A 658 -21.68 35.07 4.96
C SER A 658 -20.51 34.20 4.51
N LEU A 659 -20.12 33.19 5.29
CA LEU A 659 -19.02 32.29 4.96
C LEU A 659 -19.33 31.40 3.74
N GLU A 660 -20.59 31.01 3.56
CA GLU A 660 -21.08 30.32 2.36
C GLU A 660 -21.01 31.25 1.13
N LYS A 661 -21.48 32.50 1.27
CA LYS A 661 -21.38 33.51 0.21
C LYS A 661 -19.92 33.81 -0.16
N ASP A 662 -19.05 33.95 0.84
CA ASP A 662 -17.64 34.29 0.66
C ASP A 662 -16.86 33.20 -0.10
N GLN A 663 -17.30 31.92 -0.03
CA GLN A 663 -16.71 30.84 -0.84
C GLN A 663 -16.87 31.09 -2.35
N THR A 664 -17.95 31.77 -2.75
CA THR A 664 -18.22 32.06 -4.16
C THR A 664 -17.20 33.05 -4.74
N ILE A 665 -16.95 34.15 -4.01
CA ILE A 665 -15.98 35.20 -4.44
C ILE A 665 -14.52 34.76 -4.26
N THR A 666 -14.27 33.71 -3.48
CA THR A 666 -12.93 33.14 -3.27
C THR A 666 -12.72 31.90 -4.15
N VAL A 667 -12.85 30.70 -3.58
CA VAL A 667 -12.46 29.43 -4.20
C VAL A 667 -13.29 29.06 -5.43
N THR A 668 -14.60 29.35 -5.45
CA THR A 668 -15.43 29.05 -6.63
C THR A 668 -15.01 29.89 -7.82
N SER A 669 -14.84 31.21 -7.63
CA SER A 669 -14.40 32.08 -8.73
C SER A 669 -12.98 31.76 -9.24
N ILE A 670 -12.07 31.37 -8.34
CA ILE A 670 -10.72 30.91 -8.71
C ILE A 670 -10.80 29.61 -9.52
N LEU A 671 -11.61 28.65 -9.08
CA LEU A 671 -11.80 27.39 -9.78
C LEU A 671 -12.36 27.65 -11.20
N SER A 672 -13.41 28.45 -11.31
CA SER A 672 -13.99 28.82 -12.62
C SER A 672 -12.99 29.54 -13.52
N LEU A 673 -12.16 30.43 -12.98
CA LEU A 673 -11.10 31.11 -13.72
C LEU A 673 -10.09 30.10 -14.29
N VAL A 674 -9.60 29.17 -13.46
CA VAL A 674 -8.60 28.19 -13.88
C VAL A 674 -9.19 27.19 -14.87
N GLN A 675 -10.42 26.73 -14.67
CA GLN A 675 -11.13 25.86 -15.60
C GLN A 675 -11.38 26.55 -16.95
N ALA A 676 -11.74 27.83 -16.95
CA ALA A 676 -11.89 28.61 -18.18
C ALA A 676 -10.57 28.71 -18.96
N LEU A 677 -9.43 28.86 -18.26
CA LEU A 677 -8.11 28.88 -18.86
C LEU A 677 -7.72 27.53 -19.47
N ILE A 678 -7.93 26.43 -18.73
CA ILE A 678 -7.66 25.06 -19.22
C ILE A 678 -8.43 24.80 -20.52
N ASN A 679 -9.71 25.18 -20.58
CA ASN A 679 -10.56 24.92 -21.74
C ASN A 679 -10.27 25.79 -22.99
N LYS A 680 -9.49 26.88 -22.85
CA LYS A 680 -9.34 27.90 -23.92
C LYS A 680 -7.90 28.17 -24.36
N ALA A 681 -6.90 27.90 -23.53
CA ALA A 681 -5.52 28.28 -23.82
C ALA A 681 -4.90 27.39 -24.92
N LYS A 682 -4.88 27.88 -26.17
CA LYS A 682 -4.30 27.12 -27.29
C LYS A 682 -2.77 27.21 -27.40
N TYR A 683 -2.09 28.28 -26.95
CA TYR A 683 -0.63 28.38 -27.16
C TYR A 683 0.20 29.19 -26.12
N GLN A 684 -0.40 30.01 -25.24
CA GLN A 684 0.31 30.72 -24.16
C GLN A 684 -0.59 30.88 -22.92
N TRP A 685 -0.08 30.48 -21.76
CA TRP A 685 -0.82 30.59 -20.48
C TRP A 685 -0.39 31.86 -19.74
N PRO A 686 -1.35 32.68 -19.26
CA PRO A 686 -1.01 33.80 -18.38
C PRO A 686 -0.55 33.30 -17.02
N CYS A 687 0.35 34.04 -16.38
CA CYS A 687 0.69 33.78 -14.98
C CYS A 687 -0.49 34.18 -14.07
N LEU A 688 -0.78 33.37 -13.05
CA LEU A 688 -1.89 33.59 -12.10
C LEU A 688 -1.36 34.02 -10.74
N TRP A 689 -1.91 35.10 -10.20
CA TRP A 689 -1.65 35.53 -8.83
C TRP A 689 -2.93 35.58 -8.02
N PHE A 690 -2.95 34.88 -6.90
CA PHE A 690 -4.06 34.86 -5.97
C PHE A 690 -3.71 35.73 -4.76
N VAL A 691 -4.47 36.79 -4.54
CA VAL A 691 -4.18 37.77 -3.51
C VAL A 691 -5.19 37.65 -2.37
N THR A 692 -4.68 37.56 -1.15
CA THR A 692 -5.44 37.57 0.09
C THR A 692 -4.95 38.70 1.01
N GLN A 693 -5.64 38.93 2.13
CA GLN A 693 -5.22 39.90 3.13
C GLN A 693 -5.44 39.36 4.55
N ASN A 694 -4.40 39.45 5.37
CA ASN A 694 -4.38 39.00 6.77
C ASN A 694 -4.85 37.55 7.00
N VAL A 695 -4.61 36.63 6.06
CA VAL A 695 -4.87 35.20 6.26
C VAL A 695 -3.77 34.54 7.09
N GLN A 696 -2.52 34.86 6.76
CA GLN A 696 -1.33 34.29 7.37
C GLN A 696 -0.98 35.03 8.65
N ARG A 697 -0.42 34.32 9.62
CA ARG A 697 0.06 34.95 10.87
C ARG A 697 1.57 34.97 10.90
N ILE A 698 2.16 36.12 11.18
CA ILE A 698 3.60 36.26 11.37
C ILE A 698 3.88 36.45 12.86
N GLY A 699 4.74 35.60 13.42
CA GLY A 699 5.14 35.69 14.83
C GLY A 699 3.97 35.68 15.82
N SER A 700 3.99 36.63 16.76
CA SER A 700 3.03 36.71 17.87
C SER A 700 1.88 37.69 17.65
N GLU A 701 1.60 38.09 16.40
CA GLU A 701 0.50 39.01 16.04
C GLU A 701 -0.82 38.65 16.73
N VAL A 702 -1.53 39.63 17.30
CA VAL A 702 -2.80 39.38 18.03
C VAL A 702 -4.02 39.50 17.11
N THR A 703 -3.87 40.13 15.94
CA THR A 703 -4.96 40.37 14.99
C THR A 703 -5.58 39.05 14.51
N PRO A 704 -6.90 38.88 14.59
CA PRO A 704 -7.56 37.68 14.08
C PRO A 704 -7.39 37.55 12.55
N PRO A 705 -7.07 36.35 12.04
CA PRO A 705 -6.86 36.15 10.61
C PRO A 705 -8.19 36.12 9.83
N SER A 706 -8.12 36.47 8.54
CA SER A 706 -9.24 36.45 7.59
C SER A 706 -9.62 35.01 7.21
N LEU A 707 -10.58 34.42 7.93
CA LEU A 707 -10.96 33.02 7.76
C LEU A 707 -11.53 32.68 6.38
N ALA A 708 -12.39 33.55 5.84
CA ALA A 708 -13.09 33.31 4.58
C ALA A 708 -12.14 33.15 3.37
N GLN A 709 -10.96 33.76 3.46
CA GLN A 709 -9.93 33.73 2.41
C GLN A 709 -8.98 32.54 2.55
N ALA A 710 -8.94 31.86 3.70
CA ALA A 710 -8.02 30.74 3.96
C ALA A 710 -8.11 29.58 2.94
N PRO A 711 -9.29 29.17 2.44
CA PRO A 711 -9.39 28.11 1.44
C PRO A 711 -8.62 28.38 0.13
N VAL A 712 -8.42 29.66 -0.23
CA VAL A 712 -7.64 30.08 -1.42
C VAL A 712 -6.23 29.51 -1.38
N TRP A 713 -5.62 29.48 -0.19
CA TRP A 713 -4.26 28.98 -0.02
C TRP A 713 -4.14 27.48 -0.26
N GLY A 714 -5.10 26.70 0.25
CA GLY A 714 -5.12 25.26 -0.01
C GLY A 714 -5.33 24.93 -1.48
N LEU A 715 -6.29 25.60 -2.13
CA LEU A 715 -6.57 25.42 -3.56
C LEU A 715 -5.36 25.85 -4.42
N GLY A 716 -4.79 27.02 -4.15
CA GLY A 716 -3.66 27.55 -4.91
C GLY A 716 -2.41 26.70 -4.79
N LYS A 717 -2.14 26.05 -3.65
CA LYS A 717 -1.03 25.09 -3.52
C LYS A 717 -1.21 23.85 -4.40
N VAL A 718 -2.45 23.40 -4.63
CA VAL A 718 -2.72 22.29 -5.56
C VAL A 718 -2.65 22.76 -7.01
N ILE A 719 -3.20 23.92 -7.35
CA ILE A 719 -3.06 24.49 -8.71
C ILE A 719 -1.57 24.64 -9.07
N ARG A 720 -0.71 25.06 -8.13
CA ARG A 720 0.75 25.12 -8.31
C ARG A 720 1.40 23.76 -8.59
N THR A 721 0.78 22.68 -8.14
CA THR A 721 1.27 21.31 -8.33
C THR A 721 0.76 20.71 -9.64
N GLU A 722 -0.50 20.96 -9.99
CA GLU A 722 -1.11 20.46 -11.23
C GLU A 722 -0.71 21.29 -12.46
N LEU A 723 -0.54 22.60 -12.30
CA LEU A 723 -0.23 23.56 -13.36
C LEU A 723 1.00 24.42 -12.97
N PRO A 724 2.20 23.82 -12.82
CA PRO A 724 3.37 24.49 -12.27
C PRO A 724 3.85 25.69 -13.09
N HIS A 725 3.56 25.73 -14.39
CA HIS A 725 3.94 26.82 -15.30
C HIS A 725 2.98 28.01 -15.31
N VAL A 726 1.81 27.88 -14.67
CA VAL A 726 0.70 28.83 -14.78
C VAL A 726 0.61 29.72 -13.55
N VAL A 727 1.00 29.25 -12.37
CA VAL A 727 0.88 30.04 -11.13
C VAL A 727 2.13 30.89 -10.89
N GLY A 728 1.93 32.20 -10.87
CA GLY A 728 2.91 33.20 -10.47
C GLY A 728 3.11 33.26 -8.95
N GLY A 729 2.03 33.26 -8.16
CA GLY A 729 2.14 33.15 -6.70
C GLY A 729 0.86 33.37 -5.90
N LEU A 730 0.92 33.05 -4.60
CA LEU A 730 -0.05 33.40 -3.58
C LEU A 730 0.53 34.50 -2.69
N ILE A 731 -0.17 35.63 -2.59
CA ILE A 731 0.32 36.82 -1.90
C ILE A 731 -0.69 37.21 -0.83
N ASP A 732 -0.24 37.31 0.42
CA ASP A 732 -1.05 37.83 1.52
C ASP A 732 -0.61 39.25 1.90
N LEU A 733 -1.51 40.21 1.70
CA LEU A 733 -1.29 41.62 2.03
C LEU A 733 -1.55 41.90 3.51
N ASP A 734 -0.97 42.98 4.00
CA ASP A 734 -1.25 43.52 5.33
C ASP A 734 -2.52 44.37 5.29
N LYS A 735 -3.47 44.12 6.20
CA LYS A 735 -4.70 44.90 6.35
C LYS A 735 -4.46 46.36 6.73
N GLU A 736 -3.34 46.65 7.39
CA GLU A 736 -2.98 48.02 7.80
C GLU A 736 -2.25 48.80 6.69
N SER A 737 -1.94 48.17 5.55
CA SER A 737 -1.34 48.86 4.41
C SER A 737 -2.32 49.83 3.77
N SER A 738 -1.82 51.00 3.33
CA SER A 738 -2.61 51.86 2.43
C SER A 738 -2.77 51.20 1.06
N ILE A 739 -3.79 51.62 0.31
CA ILE A 739 -4.05 51.15 -1.06
C ILE A 739 -2.79 51.31 -1.95
N ASP A 740 -2.14 52.48 -1.88
CA ASP A 740 -0.91 52.73 -2.63
C ASP A 740 0.23 51.79 -2.22
N GLU A 741 0.38 51.49 -0.93
CA GLU A 741 1.42 50.62 -0.42
C GLU A 741 1.19 49.16 -0.88
N ALA A 742 -0.04 48.66 -0.74
CA ALA A 742 -0.44 47.34 -1.20
C ALA A 742 -0.25 47.16 -2.71
N ALA A 743 -0.72 48.11 -3.52
CA ALA A 743 -0.57 48.06 -4.98
C ALA A 743 0.89 48.10 -5.42
N ASN A 744 1.75 48.89 -4.76
CA ASN A 744 3.19 48.91 -5.05
C ASN A 744 3.89 47.61 -4.65
N GLN A 745 3.50 46.98 -3.55
CA GLN A 745 4.04 45.68 -3.13
C GLN A 745 3.68 44.60 -4.16
N LEU A 746 2.40 44.53 -4.56
CA LEU A 746 1.94 43.62 -5.62
C LEU A 746 2.73 43.83 -6.91
N LEU A 747 2.79 45.07 -7.40
CA LEU A 747 3.51 45.40 -8.63
C LEU A 747 4.95 44.86 -8.63
N ARG A 748 5.67 45.00 -7.51
CA ARG A 748 7.05 44.52 -7.38
C ARG A 748 7.14 42.99 -7.53
N GLU A 749 6.26 42.25 -6.87
CA GLU A 749 6.20 40.78 -7.01
C GLU A 749 5.87 40.35 -8.44
N LEU A 750 4.97 41.08 -9.12
CA LEU A 750 4.54 40.75 -10.48
C LEU A 750 5.64 40.93 -11.52
N ILE A 751 6.51 41.93 -11.36
CA ILE A 751 7.51 42.31 -12.37
C ILE A 751 8.93 41.81 -12.08
N ALA A 752 9.23 41.42 -10.83
CA ALA A 752 10.55 40.96 -10.39
C ALA A 752 10.47 39.62 -9.65
N PRO A 753 10.04 38.52 -10.31
CA PRO A 753 9.92 37.22 -9.67
C PRO A 753 11.30 36.66 -9.30
N ASP A 754 11.51 36.33 -8.03
CA ASP A 754 12.75 35.75 -7.48
C ASP A 754 12.67 34.22 -7.29
N GLY A 755 11.65 33.59 -7.90
CA GLY A 755 11.33 32.16 -7.75
C GLY A 755 10.46 31.83 -6.53
N GLU A 756 10.20 32.81 -5.67
CA GLU A 756 9.25 32.67 -4.55
C GLU A 756 7.82 32.89 -5.03
N ASP A 757 6.91 32.11 -4.46
CA ASP A 757 5.52 32.07 -4.89
C ASP A 757 4.52 31.93 -3.74
N LEU A 758 5.00 31.92 -2.50
CA LEU A 758 4.20 31.94 -1.28
C LEU A 758 4.72 33.10 -0.44
N VAL A 759 4.07 34.25 -0.57
CA VAL A 759 4.58 35.55 -0.09
C VAL A 759 3.58 36.18 0.86
N VAL A 760 4.09 36.76 1.95
CA VAL A 760 3.29 37.52 2.92
C VAL A 760 3.96 38.86 3.17
N PHE A 761 3.17 39.93 3.20
CA PHE A 761 3.59 41.25 3.62
C PHE A 761 3.04 41.58 5.00
N ARG A 762 3.92 41.91 5.96
CA ARG A 762 3.54 42.41 7.29
C ARG A 762 4.49 43.50 7.74
N ASP A 763 3.97 44.57 8.33
CA ASP A 763 4.79 45.68 8.83
C ASP A 763 5.79 46.19 7.78
N ARG A 764 5.36 46.26 6.51
CA ARG A 764 6.17 46.64 5.32
C ARG A 764 7.34 45.71 4.99
N GLN A 765 7.40 44.53 5.59
CA GLN A 765 8.41 43.51 5.32
C GLN A 765 7.81 42.36 4.52
N ARG A 766 8.62 41.82 3.60
CA ARG A 766 8.30 40.65 2.79
C ARG A 766 8.78 39.37 3.48
N TYR A 767 7.91 38.40 3.60
CA TYR A 767 8.18 37.07 4.13
C TYR A 767 7.84 35.99 3.11
N VAL A 768 8.57 34.88 3.17
CA VAL A 768 8.35 33.71 2.32
C VAL A 768 8.13 32.46 3.18
N GLU A 769 7.30 31.54 2.68
CA GLU A 769 6.96 30.33 3.42
C GLU A 769 8.08 29.29 3.29
N ARG A 770 8.45 28.65 4.41
CA ARG A 770 9.36 27.52 4.45
C ARG A 770 8.80 26.41 5.31
N PHE A 771 9.01 25.19 4.86
CA PHE A 771 8.73 24.00 5.67
C PHE A 771 9.97 23.63 6.48
N VAL A 772 9.84 23.64 7.80
CA VAL A 772 10.98 23.45 8.73
C VAL A 772 10.67 22.42 9.79
N ARG A 773 11.72 21.79 10.34
CA ARG A 773 11.60 20.95 11.54
C ARG A 773 11.15 21.80 12.73
N SER A 774 10.22 21.28 13.53
CA SER A 774 9.77 21.96 14.75
C SER A 774 10.88 21.91 15.81
N GLN A 775 11.59 23.01 16.03
CA GLN A 775 12.62 23.10 17.07
C GLN A 775 11.96 23.37 18.44
N ASN A 776 12.51 22.80 19.52
CA ASN A 776 12.12 23.05 20.92
C ASN A 776 10.68 22.66 21.31
N GLN A 777 10.25 21.42 21.03
CA GLN A 777 9.17 20.87 21.84
C GLN A 777 9.72 20.66 23.27
N THR A 778 9.21 21.44 24.22
CA THR A 778 9.31 21.07 25.63
C THR A 778 8.46 19.81 25.78
N ILE A 779 9.06 18.64 25.55
CA ILE A 779 8.40 17.34 25.67
C ILE A 779 7.93 17.23 27.12
N LYS A 780 6.68 17.59 27.37
CA LYS A 780 6.07 17.40 28.68
C LYS A 780 5.80 15.91 28.81
N THR A 781 6.57 15.26 29.66
CA THR A 781 6.54 13.81 29.90
C THR A 781 5.35 13.35 30.76
N LYS A 782 4.39 14.23 31.06
CA LYS A 782 3.22 13.83 31.84
C LYS A 782 2.17 13.24 30.91
N PRO A 783 1.78 11.97 31.09
CA PRO A 783 0.74 11.35 30.30
C PRO A 783 -0.57 12.12 30.46
N ILE A 784 -1.28 12.31 29.36
CA ILE A 784 -2.58 12.98 29.34
C ILE A 784 -3.60 12.07 30.01
N SER A 785 -4.32 12.62 30.98
CA SER A 785 -5.43 11.93 31.63
C SER A 785 -6.71 12.72 31.39
N PHE A 786 -7.67 12.09 30.70
CA PHE A 786 -8.96 12.70 30.46
C PHE A 786 -9.82 12.66 31.73
N ARG A 787 -10.57 13.73 31.96
CA ARG A 787 -11.42 13.86 33.14
C ARG A 787 -12.62 12.92 33.02
N SER A 788 -12.84 12.10 34.03
CA SER A 788 -13.98 11.18 34.07
C SER A 788 -15.34 11.91 34.25
N ASP A 789 -15.32 13.15 34.73
CA ASP A 789 -16.49 14.00 34.97
C ASP A 789 -16.86 14.90 33.78
N ALA A 790 -16.20 14.71 32.63
CA ALA A 790 -16.42 15.49 31.42
C ALA A 790 -16.90 14.62 30.25
N THR A 791 -17.45 15.29 29.24
CA THR A 791 -17.86 14.70 27.96
C THR A 791 -16.94 15.15 26.83
N TYR A 792 -16.60 14.23 25.93
CA TYR A 792 -15.76 14.53 24.77
C TYR A 792 -16.51 14.26 23.48
N LEU A 793 -16.62 15.29 22.64
CA LEU A 793 -17.31 15.24 21.36
C LEU A 793 -16.33 14.89 20.23
N ILE A 794 -16.69 13.92 19.40
CA ILE A 794 -15.95 13.57 18.18
C ILE A 794 -16.90 13.66 16.99
N THR A 795 -16.76 14.71 16.18
CA THR A 795 -17.49 14.77 14.90
C THR A 795 -16.78 13.93 13.87
N GLY A 796 -17.51 13.18 13.05
CA GLY A 796 -16.90 12.13 12.24
C GLY A 796 -16.40 10.97 13.11
N GLY A 797 -17.00 10.77 14.30
CA GLY A 797 -16.59 9.76 15.28
C GLY A 797 -16.64 8.32 14.77
N LEU A 798 -17.50 8.03 13.79
CA LEU A 798 -17.55 6.74 13.09
C LEU A 798 -16.56 6.60 11.92
N GLY A 799 -15.77 7.64 11.63
CA GLY A 799 -14.74 7.64 10.60
C GLY A 799 -13.41 7.03 11.08
N ARG A 800 -12.46 6.84 10.15
CA ARG A 800 -11.17 6.18 10.41
C ARG A 800 -10.39 6.81 11.57
N PHE A 801 -10.17 8.13 11.51
CA PHE A 801 -9.49 8.85 12.59
C PHE A 801 -10.35 8.91 13.86
N GLY A 802 -11.65 9.20 13.73
CA GLY A 802 -12.56 9.36 14.86
C GLY A 802 -12.64 8.13 15.77
N LEU A 803 -12.72 6.93 15.19
CA LEU A 803 -12.77 5.67 15.95
C LEU A 803 -11.46 5.39 16.69
N GLN A 804 -10.31 5.65 16.05
CA GLN A 804 -9.00 5.47 16.68
C GLN A 804 -8.74 6.52 17.78
N ALA A 805 -9.16 7.77 17.55
CA ALA A 805 -9.11 8.83 18.56
C ALA A 805 -9.97 8.45 19.77
N ALA A 806 -11.20 7.97 19.56
CA ALA A 806 -12.07 7.51 20.63
C ALA A 806 -11.44 6.38 21.45
N TYR A 807 -10.82 5.41 20.76
CA TYR A 807 -10.14 4.28 21.40
C TYR A 807 -8.96 4.75 22.26
N TRP A 808 -8.10 5.60 21.72
CA TRP A 808 -7.01 6.24 22.47
C TRP A 808 -7.53 7.02 23.68
N MET A 809 -8.58 7.84 23.51
CA MET A 809 -9.15 8.62 24.62
C MET A 809 -9.73 7.73 25.73
N ALA A 810 -10.43 6.65 25.38
CA ALA A 810 -10.96 5.70 26.35
C ALA A 810 -9.84 5.01 27.14
N GLN A 811 -8.73 4.62 26.48
CA GLN A 811 -7.55 4.07 27.14
C GLN A 811 -6.93 5.06 28.14
N GLN A 812 -6.94 6.35 27.82
CA GLN A 812 -6.43 7.43 28.68
C GLN A 812 -7.46 7.92 29.73
N GLY A 813 -8.58 7.21 29.89
CA GLY A 813 -9.54 7.42 30.98
C GLY A 813 -10.80 8.20 30.64
N ALA A 814 -11.03 8.57 29.36
CA ALA A 814 -12.27 9.24 28.96
C ALA A 814 -13.49 8.33 29.21
N LYS A 815 -14.50 8.84 29.92
CA LYS A 815 -15.68 8.06 30.34
C LYS A 815 -16.96 8.37 29.58
N ASN A 816 -17.09 9.56 29.00
CA ASN A 816 -18.28 9.95 28.24
C ASN A 816 -17.84 10.48 26.88
N LEU A 817 -18.17 9.74 25.82
CA LEU A 817 -17.84 10.05 24.44
C LEU A 817 -19.14 10.30 23.67
N VAL A 818 -19.17 11.34 22.84
CA VAL A 818 -20.29 11.65 21.94
C VAL A 818 -19.78 11.60 20.51
N PHE A 819 -20.41 10.81 19.64
CA PHE A 819 -20.10 10.81 18.21
C PHE A 819 -21.22 11.52 17.44
N ILE A 820 -20.84 12.48 16.60
CA ILE A 820 -21.75 13.11 15.64
C ILE A 820 -21.40 12.67 14.23
N ASN A 821 -22.36 12.04 13.55
CA ASN A 821 -22.19 11.52 12.19
C ASN A 821 -23.48 11.61 11.38
N ARG A 822 -23.37 11.73 10.06
CA ARG A 822 -24.53 11.71 9.12
C ARG A 822 -25.11 10.31 8.93
N ARG A 823 -24.26 9.29 9.05
CA ARG A 823 -24.57 7.88 8.79
C ARG A 823 -24.59 7.10 10.09
N GLU A 824 -25.37 6.03 10.12
CA GLU A 824 -25.37 5.06 11.21
C GLU A 824 -24.04 4.28 11.27
N PRO A 825 -23.65 3.74 12.45
CA PRO A 825 -22.45 2.92 12.57
C PRO A 825 -22.53 1.66 11.72
N SER A 826 -21.45 1.40 10.98
CA SER A 826 -21.25 0.12 10.31
C SER A 826 -21.03 -1.01 11.33
N SER A 827 -21.10 -2.26 10.89
CA SER A 827 -20.80 -3.43 11.73
C SER A 827 -19.37 -3.38 12.32
N VAL A 828 -18.41 -2.82 11.59
CA VAL A 828 -17.03 -2.60 12.07
C VAL A 828 -16.98 -1.50 13.13
N ALA A 829 -17.67 -0.38 12.89
CA ALA A 829 -17.73 0.72 13.87
C ALA A 829 -18.39 0.25 15.18
N TRP A 830 -19.45 -0.57 15.11
CA TRP A 830 -20.07 -1.18 16.29
C TRP A 830 -19.12 -2.06 17.11
N LYS A 831 -18.20 -2.80 16.47
CA LYS A 831 -17.19 -3.59 17.20
C LYS A 831 -16.25 -2.70 18.00
N ILE A 832 -15.82 -1.58 17.40
CA ILE A 832 -14.95 -0.63 18.09
C ILE A 832 -15.72 0.04 19.23
N ILE A 833 -16.95 0.50 19.00
CA ILE A 833 -17.81 1.09 20.04
C ILE A 833 -17.96 0.15 21.24
N ARG A 834 -18.23 -1.14 21.01
CA ARG A 834 -18.28 -2.14 22.10
C ARG A 834 -16.95 -2.26 22.84
N SER A 835 -15.83 -2.20 22.12
CA SER A 835 -14.50 -2.20 22.75
C SER A 835 -14.28 -0.95 23.62
N LEU A 836 -14.88 0.20 23.28
CA LEU A 836 -14.86 1.40 24.13
C LEU A 836 -15.71 1.20 25.40
N GLU A 837 -16.87 0.56 25.26
CA GLU A 837 -17.75 0.20 26.37
C GLU A 837 -17.10 -0.79 27.34
N ASP A 838 -16.35 -1.77 26.81
CA ASP A 838 -15.54 -2.72 27.60
C ASP A 838 -14.42 -2.02 28.39
N LEU A 839 -13.88 -0.91 27.86
CA LEU A 839 -12.94 -0.02 28.58
C LEU A 839 -13.64 0.90 29.61
N GLY A 840 -14.96 0.78 29.72
CA GLY A 840 -15.81 1.51 30.65
C GLY A 840 -16.17 2.93 30.19
N ALA A 841 -16.10 3.23 28.90
CA ALA A 841 -16.59 4.48 28.32
C ALA A 841 -18.07 4.33 27.90
N LYS A 842 -18.88 5.36 28.11
CA LYS A 842 -20.23 5.47 27.56
C LYS A 842 -20.17 6.23 26.24
N VAL A 843 -20.76 5.67 25.19
CA VAL A 843 -20.79 6.28 23.86
C VAL A 843 -22.22 6.70 23.51
N LEU A 844 -22.45 8.00 23.34
CA LEU A 844 -23.70 8.55 22.81
C LEU A 844 -23.53 8.83 21.32
N LEU A 845 -24.39 8.23 20.50
CA LEU A 845 -24.41 8.44 19.05
C LEU A 845 -25.51 9.45 18.70
N LEU A 846 -25.13 10.52 18.01
CA LEU A 846 -26.04 11.55 17.52
C LEU A 846 -25.94 11.67 16.01
N LYS A 847 -27.10 11.70 15.35
CA LYS A 847 -27.19 11.85 13.90
C LYS A 847 -27.41 13.31 13.54
N ALA A 848 -26.37 13.96 13.01
CA ALA A 848 -26.44 15.33 12.50
C ALA A 848 -25.38 15.54 11.41
N ASP A 849 -25.66 16.45 10.48
CA ASP A 849 -24.63 17.02 9.61
C ASP A 849 -23.95 18.17 10.36
N VAL A 850 -22.62 18.18 10.39
CA VAL A 850 -21.86 19.24 11.06
C VAL A 850 -21.97 20.57 10.31
N GLY A 851 -22.19 20.52 9.00
CA GLY A 851 -22.45 21.69 8.17
C GLY A 851 -23.85 22.27 8.37
N ASP A 852 -24.75 21.60 9.07
CA ASP A 852 -26.11 22.10 9.32
C ASP A 852 -26.21 22.76 10.72
N PRO A 853 -26.41 24.09 10.79
CA PRO A 853 -26.44 24.81 12.06
C PRO A 853 -27.64 24.40 12.95
N GLU A 854 -28.80 24.09 12.37
CA GLU A 854 -30.00 23.71 13.13
C GLU A 854 -29.85 22.29 13.70
N ALA A 855 -29.36 21.35 12.89
CA ALA A 855 -29.08 19.99 13.35
C ALA A 855 -28.02 19.96 14.45
N MET A 856 -26.97 20.78 14.34
CA MET A 856 -25.93 20.90 15.35
C MET A 856 -26.43 21.55 16.65
N SER A 857 -27.31 22.55 16.58
CA SER A 857 -27.96 23.12 17.77
C SER A 857 -28.75 22.07 18.54
N LYS A 858 -29.59 21.29 17.85
CA LYS A 858 -30.37 20.19 18.45
C LYS A 858 -29.47 19.12 19.06
N ALA A 859 -28.38 18.76 18.39
CA ALA A 859 -27.41 17.81 18.92
C ALA A 859 -26.76 18.32 20.23
N PHE A 860 -26.40 19.61 20.29
CA PHE A 860 -25.83 20.21 21.50
C PHE A 860 -26.82 20.30 22.66
N GLU A 861 -28.09 20.63 22.40
CA GLU A 861 -29.16 20.58 23.42
C GLU A 861 -29.30 19.17 24.02
N GLN A 862 -29.19 18.13 23.18
CA GLN A 862 -29.22 16.75 23.64
C GLN A 862 -27.99 16.38 24.47
N ILE A 863 -26.78 16.83 24.07
CA ILE A 863 -25.55 16.63 24.85
C ILE A 863 -25.68 17.28 26.23
N GLU A 864 -26.15 18.52 26.30
CA GLU A 864 -26.27 19.28 27.55
C GLU A 864 -27.31 18.69 28.51
N SER A 865 -28.39 18.11 27.98
CA SER A 865 -29.43 17.47 28.81
C SER A 865 -29.08 16.06 29.26
N SER A 866 -28.21 15.34 28.54
CA SER A 866 -28.00 13.90 28.72
C SER A 866 -26.61 13.53 29.26
N CYS A 867 -25.64 14.44 29.25
CA CYS A 867 -24.24 14.14 29.56
C CYS A 867 -23.63 15.15 30.54
N PRO A 868 -22.51 14.82 31.21
CA PRO A 868 -21.71 15.80 31.94
C PRO A 868 -21.21 16.96 31.05
N PRO A 869 -20.70 18.06 31.63
CA PRO A 869 -20.21 19.20 30.86
C PRO A 869 -19.17 18.81 29.81
N LEU A 870 -19.23 19.46 28.65
CA LEU A 870 -18.29 19.26 27.55
C LEU A 870 -16.88 19.69 28.00
N GLY A 871 -15.91 18.77 27.90
CA GLY A 871 -14.51 18.98 28.24
C GLY A 871 -13.59 19.12 27.03
N GLY A 872 -13.96 18.61 25.86
CA GLY A 872 -13.14 18.75 24.66
C GLY A 872 -13.83 18.31 23.38
N VAL A 873 -13.28 18.72 22.25
CA VAL A 873 -13.81 18.42 20.91
C VAL A 873 -12.70 17.90 20.00
N ILE A 874 -12.97 16.84 19.26
CA ILE A 874 -12.18 16.38 18.11
C ILE A 874 -13.04 16.51 16.85
N HIS A 875 -12.62 17.38 15.95
CA HIS A 875 -13.23 17.60 14.65
C HIS A 875 -12.53 16.74 13.59
N ALA A 876 -13.05 15.52 13.41
CA ALA A 876 -12.59 14.55 12.40
C ALA A 876 -13.61 14.37 11.24
N ALA A 877 -14.57 15.29 11.11
CA ALA A 877 -15.53 15.25 10.02
C ALA A 877 -14.86 15.68 8.72
N GLY A 878 -15.09 14.90 7.66
CA GLY A 878 -14.55 15.16 6.34
C GLY A 878 -15.05 14.13 5.35
N VAL A 879 -15.00 14.50 4.08
CA VAL A 879 -15.18 13.61 2.93
C VAL A 879 -13.80 13.45 2.28
N LEU A 880 -13.53 12.28 1.71
CA LEU A 880 -12.35 12.04 0.87
C LEU A 880 -12.87 11.81 -0.54
N SER A 881 -12.38 12.59 -1.49
CA SER A 881 -12.64 12.48 -2.92
C SER A 881 -11.48 13.15 -3.64
N SER A 882 -11.01 12.53 -4.72
CA SER A 882 -9.99 13.08 -5.61
C SER A 882 -10.65 13.45 -6.94
N ALA A 883 -10.30 14.61 -7.48
CA ALA A 883 -10.72 15.13 -8.77
C ALA A 883 -9.69 16.17 -9.24
N LEU A 884 -9.24 16.09 -10.49
CA LEU A 884 -8.35 17.11 -11.06
C LEU A 884 -9.06 18.47 -11.08
N ILE A 885 -8.29 19.57 -11.13
CA ILE A 885 -8.89 20.92 -11.13
C ILE A 885 -9.94 21.10 -12.24
N GLU A 886 -9.75 20.48 -13.41
CA GLU A 886 -10.72 20.51 -14.52
C GLU A 886 -12.03 19.74 -14.26
N GLU A 887 -12.02 18.78 -13.34
CA GLU A 887 -13.13 17.87 -13.05
C GLU A 887 -13.95 18.28 -11.81
N ILE A 888 -13.44 19.22 -10.99
CA ILE A 888 -14.14 19.67 -9.79
C ILE A 888 -15.41 20.43 -10.20
N THR A 889 -16.57 19.93 -9.78
CA THR A 889 -17.86 20.60 -9.97
C THR A 889 -18.21 21.48 -8.77
N PRO A 890 -19.14 22.44 -8.90
CA PRO A 890 -19.62 23.23 -7.78
C PRO A 890 -20.14 22.37 -6.62
N GLU A 891 -20.87 21.29 -6.93
CA GLU A 891 -21.44 20.39 -5.92
C GLU A 891 -20.35 19.58 -5.21
N SER A 892 -19.33 19.12 -5.92
CA SER A 892 -18.22 18.38 -5.30
C SER A 892 -17.34 19.29 -4.44
N LEU A 893 -17.14 20.55 -4.87
CA LEU A 893 -16.46 21.57 -4.09
C LEU A 893 -17.21 21.87 -2.77
N GLU A 894 -18.51 22.15 -2.85
CA GLU A 894 -19.35 22.44 -1.67
C GLU A 894 -19.37 21.26 -0.70
N ALA A 895 -19.58 20.04 -1.21
CA ALA A 895 -19.61 18.82 -0.40
C ALA A 895 -18.28 18.56 0.33
N MET A 896 -17.16 19.02 -0.24
CA MET A 896 -15.82 18.89 0.34
C MET A 896 -15.54 19.96 1.41
N LEU A 897 -15.90 21.21 1.13
CA LEU A 897 -15.67 22.35 2.03
C LEU A 897 -16.59 22.30 3.24
N SER A 898 -17.88 22.04 3.03
CA SER A 898 -18.94 22.12 4.06
C SER A 898 -18.58 21.46 5.40
N PRO A 899 -18.15 20.18 5.48
CA PRO A 899 -17.90 19.54 6.76
C PRO A 899 -16.74 20.15 7.56
N LYS A 900 -15.73 20.76 6.89
CA LYS A 900 -14.52 21.32 7.53
C LYS A 900 -14.59 22.83 7.72
N VAL A 901 -15.17 23.55 6.77
CA VAL A 901 -15.31 25.00 6.80
C VAL A 901 -16.50 25.38 7.66
N LEU A 902 -17.71 25.09 7.18
CA LEU A 902 -18.96 25.41 7.87
C LEU A 902 -19.09 24.60 9.17
N GLY A 903 -18.68 23.33 9.16
CA GLY A 903 -18.67 22.48 10.35
C GLY A 903 -17.81 23.00 11.49
N ALA A 904 -16.59 23.46 11.20
CA ALA A 904 -15.73 24.06 12.22
C ALA A 904 -16.30 25.39 12.74
N TRP A 905 -16.91 26.20 11.87
CA TRP A 905 -17.57 27.44 12.28
C TRP A 905 -18.76 27.18 13.21
N ASN A 906 -19.63 26.22 12.87
CA ASN A 906 -20.75 25.80 13.71
C ASN A 906 -20.25 25.33 15.09
N LEU A 907 -19.22 24.48 15.11
CA LEU A 907 -18.58 24.05 16.35
C LEU A 907 -18.01 25.22 17.15
N HIS A 908 -17.39 26.22 16.51
CA HIS A 908 -16.92 27.41 17.20
C HIS A 908 -18.07 28.18 17.86
N GLN A 909 -19.15 28.47 17.14
CA GLN A 909 -20.28 29.23 17.70
C GLN A 909 -20.91 28.52 18.90
N LEU A 910 -21.04 27.20 18.84
CA LEU A 910 -21.62 26.38 19.91
C LEU A 910 -20.67 26.17 21.10
N THR A 911 -19.36 26.38 20.94
CA THR A 911 -18.35 26.10 21.97
C THR A 911 -17.60 27.31 22.51
N LYS A 912 -17.68 28.48 21.86
CA LYS A 912 -16.89 29.68 22.22
C LYS A 912 -17.08 30.16 23.66
N ASN A 913 -18.27 29.93 24.23
CA ASN A 913 -18.60 30.31 25.61
C ASN A 913 -18.45 29.15 26.61
N LYS A 914 -17.88 28.01 26.19
CA LYS A 914 -17.68 26.82 27.03
C LYS A 914 -16.22 26.69 27.45
N LYS A 915 -15.99 26.24 28.68
CA LYS A 915 -14.64 25.96 29.18
C LYS A 915 -14.19 24.57 28.70
N LEU A 916 -13.43 24.56 27.60
CA LEU A 916 -12.86 23.34 27.03
C LEU A 916 -11.38 23.18 27.39
N ASP A 917 -10.96 21.94 27.56
CA ASP A 917 -9.57 21.54 27.78
C ASP A 917 -8.80 21.55 26.43
N PHE A 918 -9.47 21.19 25.33
CA PHE A 918 -8.92 21.24 23.97
C PHE A 918 -10.00 21.30 22.88
N VAL A 919 -9.61 21.78 21.70
CA VAL A 919 -10.33 21.57 20.43
C VAL A 919 -9.30 21.11 19.40
N ILE A 920 -9.42 19.89 18.90
CA ILE A 920 -8.48 19.34 17.91
C ILE A 920 -9.20 19.23 16.57
N SER A 921 -8.60 19.72 15.49
CA SER A 921 -9.08 19.53 14.13
C SER A 921 -8.09 18.69 13.33
N THR A 922 -8.60 17.75 12.54
CA THR A 922 -7.76 16.93 11.66
C THR A 922 -7.63 17.59 10.30
N SER A 923 -6.40 17.95 9.94
CA SER A 923 -5.99 18.43 8.62
C SER A 923 -5.12 17.36 7.92
N SER A 924 -4.54 17.69 6.77
CA SER A 924 -3.77 16.78 5.91
C SER A 924 -2.53 17.45 5.34
N MET A 925 -1.54 16.65 4.95
CA MET A 925 -0.37 17.09 4.19
C MET A 925 -0.71 17.76 2.86
N THR A 926 -1.89 17.48 2.28
CA THR A 926 -2.37 18.14 1.06
C THR A 926 -2.52 19.66 1.24
N ALA A 927 -2.81 20.16 2.45
CA ALA A 927 -2.85 21.59 2.75
C ALA A 927 -1.46 22.21 2.95
N VAL A 928 -0.41 21.39 3.10
CA VAL A 928 0.96 21.87 3.35
C VAL A 928 1.67 22.14 2.03
N TRP A 929 1.76 21.15 1.14
CA TRP A 929 2.53 21.25 -0.11
C TRP A 929 1.69 21.10 -1.38
N GLY A 930 0.44 20.64 -1.28
CA GLY A 930 -0.45 20.38 -2.43
C GLY A 930 -0.26 18.98 -3.03
N SER A 931 -1.34 18.30 -3.38
CA SER A 931 -1.30 17.01 -4.10
C SER A 931 -2.24 17.08 -5.30
N LYS A 932 -1.82 16.50 -6.43
CA LYS A 932 -2.64 16.40 -7.65
C LYS A 932 -3.94 15.66 -7.34
N GLY A 933 -5.07 16.18 -7.82
CA GLY A 933 -6.42 15.67 -7.59
C GLY A 933 -7.07 16.13 -6.27
N GLU A 934 -6.35 16.84 -5.40
CA GLU A 934 -6.81 17.11 -4.03
C GLU A 934 -7.16 18.59 -3.79
N GLY A 935 -7.46 19.38 -4.84
CA GLY A 935 -7.63 20.84 -4.75
C GLY A 935 -8.67 21.31 -3.73
N HIS A 936 -9.91 20.87 -3.92
CA HIS A 936 -11.01 21.08 -2.98
C HIS A 936 -10.76 20.54 -1.56
N TYR A 937 -10.06 19.41 -1.41
CA TYR A 937 -9.73 18.84 -0.10
C TYR A 937 -8.63 19.65 0.61
N ALA A 938 -7.60 20.08 -0.11
CA ALA A 938 -6.56 20.96 0.41
C ALA A 938 -7.15 22.31 0.85
N ALA A 939 -8.05 22.90 0.08
CA ALA A 939 -8.78 24.12 0.44
C ALA A 939 -9.55 23.97 1.77
N ALA A 940 -10.30 22.87 1.92
CA ALA A 940 -11.05 22.57 3.14
C ALA A 940 -10.15 22.41 4.37
N ASN A 941 -9.00 21.75 4.21
CA ASN A 941 -8.03 21.51 5.27
C ASN A 941 -7.25 22.78 5.64
N TYR A 942 -6.92 23.63 4.66
CA TYR A 942 -6.21 24.88 4.90
C TYR A 942 -7.04 25.85 5.76
N PHE A 943 -8.37 25.87 5.57
CA PHE A 943 -9.26 26.60 6.48
C PHE A 943 -9.06 26.20 7.94
N LEU A 944 -8.95 24.89 8.23
CA LEU A 944 -8.73 24.39 9.59
C LEU A 944 -7.38 24.85 10.16
N ASN A 945 -6.34 24.97 9.32
CA ASN A 945 -5.04 25.48 9.75
C ASN A 945 -5.16 26.91 10.27
N VAL A 946 -5.80 27.80 9.51
CA VAL A 946 -6.01 29.21 9.89
C VAL A 946 -7.02 29.34 11.04
N PHE A 947 -8.06 28.50 11.06
CA PHE A 947 -9.09 28.50 12.09
C PHE A 947 -8.55 28.27 13.50
N ALA A 948 -7.52 27.43 13.65
CA ALA A 948 -6.88 27.27 14.95
C ALA A 948 -6.22 28.57 15.43
N HIS A 949 -5.53 29.29 14.54
CA HIS A 949 -4.94 30.59 14.87
C HIS A 949 -6.00 31.64 15.25
N TYR A 950 -7.16 31.64 14.57
CA TYR A 950 -8.29 32.48 14.94
C TYR A 950 -8.82 32.19 16.35
N ARG A 951 -9.00 30.92 16.72
CA ARG A 951 -9.44 30.59 18.08
C ARG A 951 -8.41 31.02 19.12
N HIS A 952 -7.12 30.87 18.82
CA HIS A 952 -6.04 31.34 19.69
C HIS A 952 -6.04 32.87 19.85
N SER A 953 -6.34 33.66 18.81
CA SER A 953 -6.44 35.12 18.96
C SER A 953 -7.58 35.56 19.88
N LEU A 954 -8.60 34.71 20.06
CA LEU A 954 -9.67 34.89 21.04
C LEU A 954 -9.34 34.31 22.43
N GLY A 955 -8.13 33.76 22.63
CA GLY A 955 -7.74 33.09 23.87
C GLY A 955 -8.43 31.72 24.08
N LEU A 956 -8.98 31.13 23.03
CA LEU A 956 -9.66 29.83 23.07
C LEU A 956 -8.73 28.71 22.62
N PRO A 957 -8.84 27.50 23.21
CA PRO A 957 -8.02 26.37 22.80
C PRO A 957 -8.40 25.93 21.37
N ALA A 958 -7.36 25.66 20.58
CA ALA A 958 -7.45 24.97 19.30
C ALA A 958 -6.10 24.39 18.89
N LEU A 959 -6.10 23.22 18.26
CA LEU A 959 -4.95 22.60 17.63
C LEU A 959 -5.40 21.96 16.32
N THR A 960 -4.79 22.33 15.21
CA THR A 960 -4.98 21.65 13.94
C THR A 960 -3.74 20.82 13.62
N ILE A 961 -3.96 19.55 13.26
CA ILE A 961 -2.88 18.61 12.95
C ILE A 961 -2.90 18.33 11.46
N ASN A 962 -1.86 18.72 10.73
CA ASN A 962 -1.61 18.21 9.38
C ASN A 962 -0.94 16.84 9.52
N MET A 963 -1.75 15.77 9.43
CA MET A 963 -1.28 14.40 9.65
C MET A 963 -0.87 13.76 8.31
N GLY A 964 0.24 13.03 8.34
CA GLY A 964 0.60 12.08 7.28
C GLY A 964 -0.34 10.88 7.21
N LEU A 965 -0.12 10.01 6.23
CA LEU A 965 -0.98 8.85 5.99
C LEU A 965 -0.98 7.86 7.16
N LEU A 966 -2.18 7.49 7.65
CA LEU A 966 -2.33 6.50 8.72
C LEU A 966 -2.47 5.07 8.18
N ASP A 967 -1.73 4.14 8.76
CA ASP A 967 -1.83 2.69 8.54
C ASP A 967 -3.10 2.12 9.20
N ILE A 968 -4.25 2.39 8.57
CA ILE A 968 -5.55 1.86 8.99
C ILE A 968 -6.09 1.02 7.85
N PRO A 969 -6.37 -0.29 8.05
CA PRO A 969 -6.88 -1.17 7.01
C PRO A 969 -8.11 -0.56 6.32
N GLN A 970 -8.01 -0.39 5.00
CA GLN A 970 -9.11 0.01 4.14
C GLN A 970 -9.53 -1.16 3.25
N GLY A 971 -10.80 -1.23 2.87
CA GLY A 971 -11.13 -1.81 1.57
C GLY A 971 -10.48 -1.02 0.42
N ASP A 972 -10.57 -1.51 -0.82
CA ASP A 972 -10.36 -0.88 -2.15
C ASP A 972 -9.29 0.23 -2.42
N LEU A 973 -8.50 0.73 -1.46
CA LEU A 973 -7.59 1.89 -1.59
C LEU A 973 -6.10 1.55 -1.37
N LYS A 974 -5.72 0.25 -1.45
CA LYS A 974 -4.31 -0.17 -1.28
C LYS A 974 -3.39 0.30 -2.42
N SER A 975 -3.92 0.54 -3.63
CA SER A 975 -3.15 1.01 -4.79
C SER A 975 -2.65 2.44 -4.63
N GLU A 976 -3.46 3.34 -4.07
CA GLU A 976 -3.07 4.73 -3.83
C GLU A 976 -2.01 4.85 -2.72
N LEU A 977 -2.14 4.06 -1.65
CA LEU A 977 -1.17 4.05 -0.54
C LEU A 977 0.23 3.60 -0.98
N TYR A 978 0.32 2.68 -1.95
CA TYR A 978 1.59 2.23 -2.53
C TYR A 978 2.31 3.37 -3.30
N ASN A 979 1.56 4.24 -3.99
CA ASN A 979 2.13 5.37 -4.70
C ASN A 979 2.77 6.38 -3.74
N TYR A 980 2.19 6.62 -2.56
CA TYR A 980 2.76 7.55 -1.58
C TYR A 980 4.03 7.02 -0.90
N GLU A 981 4.10 5.71 -0.62
CA GLU A 981 5.34 5.08 -0.12
C GLU A 981 6.48 5.16 -1.15
N LEU A 982 6.15 4.99 -2.45
CA LEU A 982 7.10 5.19 -3.55
C LEU A 982 7.57 6.65 -3.68
N LEU A 983 6.71 7.62 -3.35
CA LEU A 983 7.05 9.05 -3.30
C LEU A 983 7.84 9.44 -2.04
N GLY A 984 7.97 8.52 -1.07
CA GLY A 984 8.76 8.69 0.14
C GLY A 984 7.97 9.00 1.42
N GLU A 985 6.64 9.15 1.37
CA GLU A 985 5.81 9.32 2.57
C GLU A 985 5.47 7.95 3.17
N LYS A 986 5.79 7.73 4.44
CA LYS A 986 5.58 6.45 5.13
C LYS A 986 4.27 6.42 5.89
N LEU A 987 3.68 5.23 5.99
CA LEU A 987 2.45 5.03 6.77
C LEU A 987 2.72 5.10 8.29
N LEU A 988 2.01 6.01 8.95
CA LEU A 988 1.99 6.17 10.39
C LEU A 988 1.06 5.16 11.05
N LYS A 989 1.59 4.31 11.92
CA LYS A 989 0.73 3.41 12.72
C LYS A 989 -0.15 4.23 13.66
N PRO A 990 -1.45 3.91 13.82
CA PRO A 990 -2.36 4.69 14.65
C PRO A 990 -1.84 4.92 16.07
N LYS A 991 -1.34 3.86 16.72
CA LYS A 991 -0.78 3.95 18.07
C LYS A 991 0.35 4.99 18.17
N ASP A 992 1.23 5.02 17.17
CA ASP A 992 2.38 5.92 17.12
C ASP A 992 1.96 7.37 16.81
N ALA A 993 1.00 7.54 15.88
CA ALA A 993 0.45 8.85 15.55
C ALA A 993 -0.26 9.51 16.75
N PHE A 994 -1.04 8.76 17.53
CA PHE A 994 -1.68 9.29 18.74
C PHE A 994 -0.70 9.54 19.89
N ALA A 995 0.38 8.76 19.98
CA ALA A 995 1.48 9.04 20.93
C ALA A 995 2.26 10.31 20.53
N ALA A 996 2.43 10.58 19.24
CA ALA A 996 3.01 11.83 18.75
C ALA A 996 2.06 13.02 19.00
N LEU A 997 0.75 12.84 18.79
CA LEU A 997 -0.27 13.84 19.13
C LEU A 997 -0.25 14.20 20.62
N GLU A 998 -0.10 13.22 21.51
CA GLU A 998 -0.03 13.47 22.96
C GLU A 998 1.08 14.47 23.34
N GLN A 999 2.21 14.44 22.64
CA GLN A 999 3.34 15.34 22.91
C GLN A 999 3.04 16.81 22.58
N VAL A 1000 2.15 17.05 21.61
CA VAL A 1000 1.83 18.40 21.12
C VAL A 1000 0.54 18.95 21.72
N LEU A 1001 -0.33 18.09 22.27
CA LEU A 1001 -1.59 18.51 22.90
C LEU A 1001 -1.38 19.44 24.10
N ALA A 1002 -0.26 19.29 24.82
CA ALA A 1002 0.09 20.12 25.97
C ALA A 1002 0.88 21.40 25.62
N GLY A 1003 1.09 21.64 24.32
CA GLY A 1003 1.77 22.81 23.76
C GLY A 1003 0.82 23.97 23.48
N GLU A 1004 1.39 25.13 23.16
CA GLU A 1004 0.65 26.37 22.82
C GLU A 1004 0.53 26.57 21.29
N MET A 1005 0.87 25.57 20.49
CA MET A 1005 0.84 25.67 19.03
C MET A 1005 -0.59 25.53 18.50
N ALA A 1006 -0.96 26.41 17.56
CA ALA A 1006 -2.24 26.34 16.87
C ALA A 1006 -2.21 25.32 15.71
N ASN A 1007 -1.06 25.14 15.06
CA ASN A 1007 -0.89 24.22 13.95
C ASN A 1007 0.38 23.38 14.13
N GLN A 1008 0.29 22.08 13.84
CA GLN A 1008 1.42 21.16 13.88
C GLN A 1008 1.34 20.17 12.73
N VAL A 1009 2.48 19.86 12.13
CA VAL A 1009 2.62 18.78 11.16
C VAL A 1009 3.21 17.55 11.86
N ILE A 1010 2.61 16.38 11.61
CA ILE A 1010 3.10 15.06 12.07
C ILE A 1010 3.17 14.14 10.85
N VAL A 1011 4.37 13.83 10.38
CA VAL A 1011 4.60 13.00 9.19
C VAL A 1011 5.90 12.21 9.30
N ASP A 1012 5.90 10.96 8.84
CA ASP A 1012 7.11 10.16 8.66
C ASP A 1012 7.45 10.11 7.18
N ILE A 1013 8.62 10.62 6.79
CA ILE A 1013 8.94 10.85 5.40
C ILE A 1013 10.43 10.65 5.11
N ASN A 1014 10.72 10.00 3.99
CA ASN A 1014 12.04 9.89 3.42
C ASN A 1014 12.35 11.13 2.57
N TRP A 1015 12.91 12.14 3.21
CA TRP A 1015 13.23 13.41 2.57
C TRP A 1015 14.17 13.29 1.37
N SER A 1016 15.10 12.33 1.37
CA SER A 1016 16.03 12.14 0.27
C SER A 1016 15.33 11.77 -1.04
N VAL A 1017 14.18 11.10 -0.96
CA VAL A 1017 13.34 10.78 -2.13
C VAL A 1017 12.33 11.90 -2.39
N PHE A 1018 11.55 12.27 -1.37
CA PHE A 1018 10.43 13.19 -1.56
C PHE A 1018 10.87 14.59 -1.99
N LYS A 1019 11.95 15.15 -1.41
CA LYS A 1019 12.44 16.49 -1.76
C LYS A 1019 12.89 16.54 -3.22
N GLU A 1020 13.62 15.53 -3.68
CA GLU A 1020 14.14 15.46 -5.05
C GLU A 1020 12.99 15.42 -6.06
N LEU A 1021 11.98 14.57 -5.81
CA LEU A 1021 10.78 14.47 -6.67
C LEU A 1021 9.92 15.74 -6.63
N TYR A 1022 9.68 16.32 -5.45
CA TYR A 1022 8.88 17.54 -5.30
C TYR A 1022 9.51 18.74 -6.02
N GLN A 1023 10.83 18.92 -5.87
CA GLN A 1023 11.53 20.02 -6.54
C GLN A 1023 11.60 19.82 -8.05
N ALA A 1024 11.69 18.58 -8.53
CA ALA A 1024 11.70 18.28 -9.96
C ALA A 1024 10.35 18.51 -10.63
N SER A 1025 9.25 18.13 -9.98
CA SER A 1025 7.90 18.27 -10.52
C SER A 1025 7.39 19.71 -10.46
N THR A 1026 7.75 20.46 -9.41
CA THR A 1026 7.18 21.80 -9.16
C THR A 1026 8.16 22.95 -9.40
N GLY A 1027 9.46 22.72 -9.29
CA GLY A 1027 10.49 23.77 -9.33
C GLY A 1027 10.49 24.74 -8.14
N ARG A 1028 9.77 24.43 -7.04
CA ARG A 1028 9.49 25.39 -5.95
C ARG A 1028 10.40 25.24 -4.72
N LEU A 1029 10.46 26.30 -3.91
CA LEU A 1029 11.43 26.47 -2.81
C LEU A 1029 10.91 26.13 -1.40
N LEU A 1030 9.67 25.63 -1.25
CA LEU A 1030 9.05 25.35 0.06
C LEU A 1030 9.92 24.44 0.96
N LEU A 1031 10.57 23.43 0.37
CA LEU A 1031 11.39 22.42 1.07
C LEU A 1031 12.89 22.78 1.14
N GLU A 1032 13.27 24.02 0.84
CA GLU A 1032 14.68 24.44 0.80
C GLU A 1032 15.42 24.17 2.12
N GLN A 1033 14.76 24.41 3.25
CA GLN A 1033 15.31 24.25 4.61
C GLN A 1033 15.38 22.79 5.09
N ILE A 1034 14.92 21.83 4.28
CA ILE A 1034 15.07 20.40 4.59
C ILE A 1034 16.41 19.92 4.04
N GLU A 1035 17.37 19.64 4.93
CA GLU A 1035 18.68 19.13 4.54
C GLU A 1035 18.61 17.66 4.10
N THR A 1036 19.15 17.34 2.92
CA THR A 1036 19.24 15.97 2.37
C THR A 1036 20.55 15.77 1.62
N GLN A 1037 21.01 14.51 1.51
CA GLN A 1037 22.04 14.14 0.54
C GLN A 1037 21.36 13.72 -0.77
N PRO A 1038 21.75 14.29 -1.94
CA PRO A 1038 21.12 13.95 -3.21
C PRO A 1038 21.37 12.47 -3.57
N ILE A 1039 20.33 11.74 -3.99
CA ILE A 1039 20.48 10.33 -4.43
C ILE A 1039 20.90 10.27 -5.91
N GLY A 1040 20.70 11.36 -6.67
CA GLY A 1040 21.20 11.50 -8.04
C GLY A 1040 20.34 10.79 -9.10
N MET A 1041 19.19 10.22 -8.71
CA MET A 1041 18.25 9.55 -9.62
C MET A 1041 17.57 10.55 -10.56
N VAL A 1042 17.20 11.74 -10.07
CA VAL A 1042 16.49 12.76 -10.87
C VAL A 1042 17.45 13.56 -11.74
N GLY A 1043 18.71 13.71 -11.33
CA GLY A 1043 19.76 14.40 -12.11
C GLY A 1043 20.07 13.73 -13.45
N GLN A 1044 19.81 12.43 -13.59
CA GLN A 1044 19.87 11.70 -14.87
C GLN A 1044 18.58 11.90 -15.68
N GLN A 1045 17.39 11.90 -15.05
CA GLN A 1045 16.09 12.06 -15.73
C GLN A 1045 15.83 13.47 -16.28
N LEU A 1046 16.18 14.53 -15.53
CA LEU A 1046 16.05 15.91 -16.01
C LEU A 1046 16.99 16.21 -17.20
N LYS A 1047 18.22 15.64 -17.17
CA LYS A 1047 19.14 15.73 -18.31
C LYS A 1047 18.60 15.00 -19.54
N SER A 1048 17.96 13.84 -19.39
CA SER A 1048 17.36 13.12 -20.53
C SER A 1048 16.17 13.86 -21.16
N ARG A 1049 15.37 14.59 -20.37
CA ARG A 1049 14.26 15.42 -20.89
C ARG A 1049 14.80 16.58 -21.74
N ASP A 1050 15.76 17.33 -21.21
CA ASP A 1050 16.34 18.47 -21.92
C ASP A 1050 17.12 18.02 -23.17
N LEU A 1051 17.78 16.86 -23.13
CA LEU A 1051 18.45 16.26 -24.28
C LEU A 1051 17.49 15.84 -25.39
N PHE A 1052 16.35 15.20 -25.06
CA PHE A 1052 15.35 14.79 -26.05
C PHE A 1052 14.80 16.00 -26.82
N TRP A 1053 14.38 17.05 -26.11
CA TRP A 1053 13.80 18.24 -26.76
C TRP A 1053 14.82 19.08 -27.53
N GLN A 1054 16.07 19.18 -27.06
CA GLN A 1054 17.14 19.83 -27.81
C GLN A 1054 17.44 19.10 -29.12
N GLU A 1055 17.56 17.78 -29.09
CA GLU A 1055 17.80 16.97 -30.29
C GLU A 1055 16.59 17.00 -31.23
N TRP A 1056 15.36 16.91 -30.69
CA TRP A 1056 14.09 17.03 -31.44
C TRP A 1056 13.95 18.36 -32.17
N GLU A 1057 14.24 19.49 -31.51
CA GLU A 1057 14.16 20.82 -32.11
C GLU A 1057 15.26 21.05 -33.16
N SER A 1058 16.44 20.47 -32.95
CA SER A 1058 17.58 20.56 -33.88
C SER A 1058 17.47 19.65 -35.11
N ALA A 1059 16.63 18.60 -35.05
CA ALA A 1059 16.44 17.65 -36.14
C ALA A 1059 15.60 18.25 -37.29
N PRO A 1060 15.98 18.04 -38.57
CA PRO A 1060 15.13 18.36 -39.72
C PRO A 1060 13.76 17.70 -39.60
N VAL A 1061 12.71 18.38 -40.09
CA VAL A 1061 11.31 17.91 -40.04
C VAL A 1061 11.15 16.51 -40.65
N SER A 1062 11.93 16.19 -41.70
CA SER A 1062 11.96 14.89 -42.37
C SER A 1062 12.50 13.75 -41.49
N ASP A 1063 13.35 14.05 -40.51
CA ASP A 1063 14.14 13.05 -39.78
C ASP A 1063 13.57 12.79 -38.36
N ARG A 1064 12.61 13.60 -37.91
CA ARG A 1064 12.04 13.55 -36.55
C ARG A 1064 11.29 12.26 -36.25
N HIS A 1065 10.65 11.66 -37.25
CA HIS A 1065 9.96 10.37 -37.09
C HIS A 1065 10.97 9.22 -36.88
N GLU A 1066 12.05 9.20 -37.66
CA GLU A 1066 13.14 8.22 -37.50
C GLU A 1066 13.89 8.43 -36.18
N TYR A 1067 14.06 9.68 -35.76
CA TYR A 1067 14.59 10.03 -34.46
C TYR A 1067 13.71 9.50 -33.31
N LEU A 1068 12.38 9.66 -33.40
CA LEU A 1068 11.44 9.16 -32.39
C LEU A 1068 11.53 7.64 -32.26
N ILE A 1069 11.58 6.92 -33.39
CA ILE A 1069 11.73 5.47 -33.40
C ILE A 1069 13.04 5.08 -32.72
N THR A 1070 14.15 5.73 -33.07
CA THR A 1070 15.47 5.47 -32.48
C THR A 1070 15.50 5.75 -30.98
N TYR A 1071 14.81 6.80 -30.55
CA TYR A 1071 14.66 7.14 -29.14
C TYR A 1071 13.87 6.06 -28.38
N LEU A 1072 12.72 5.63 -28.90
CA LEU A 1072 11.91 4.58 -28.31
C LEU A 1072 12.66 3.23 -28.26
N GLN A 1073 13.43 2.89 -29.29
CA GLN A 1073 14.29 1.71 -29.29
C GLN A 1073 15.32 1.74 -28.14
N LYS A 1074 15.90 2.90 -27.84
CA LYS A 1074 16.84 3.06 -26.72
C LYS A 1074 16.13 2.93 -25.37
N GLU A 1075 14.95 3.51 -25.20
CA GLU A 1075 14.18 3.37 -23.96
C GLU A 1075 13.74 1.93 -23.72
N VAL A 1076 13.23 1.25 -24.75
CA VAL A 1076 12.87 -0.17 -24.70
C VAL A 1076 14.08 -1.03 -24.38
N ALA A 1077 15.23 -0.76 -25.00
CA ALA A 1077 16.46 -1.50 -24.72
C ALA A 1077 16.90 -1.37 -23.26
N GLN A 1078 16.77 -0.16 -22.68
CA GLN A 1078 17.12 0.08 -21.29
C GLN A 1078 16.16 -0.62 -20.32
N VAL A 1079 14.86 -0.63 -20.62
CA VAL A 1079 13.84 -1.33 -19.81
C VAL A 1079 14.04 -2.84 -19.85
N LEU A 1080 14.41 -3.39 -21.02
CA LEU A 1080 14.69 -4.83 -21.17
C LEU A 1080 16.06 -5.24 -20.62
N GLY A 1081 16.86 -4.30 -20.10
CA GLY A 1081 18.16 -4.59 -19.49
C GLY A 1081 19.31 -4.83 -20.48
N TYR A 1082 19.17 -4.43 -21.74
CA TYR A 1082 20.25 -4.45 -22.74
C TYR A 1082 21.26 -3.31 -22.49
N LEU A 1083 21.95 -3.34 -21.34
CA LEU A 1083 22.95 -2.34 -20.99
C LEU A 1083 24.25 -2.56 -21.78
N GLY A 1084 24.52 -1.69 -22.77
CA GLY A 1084 25.81 -1.62 -23.47
C GLY A 1084 25.95 -2.49 -24.73
N GLU A 1085 24.87 -3.12 -25.20
CA GLU A 1085 24.89 -3.82 -26.50
C GLU A 1085 24.73 -2.83 -27.67
N LYS A 1086 25.47 -3.04 -28.76
CA LYS A 1086 25.43 -2.17 -29.96
C LYS A 1086 24.19 -2.41 -30.85
N VAL A 1087 23.29 -3.31 -30.46
CA VAL A 1087 22.15 -3.75 -31.28
C VAL A 1087 20.87 -3.26 -30.60
N LEU A 1088 20.16 -2.32 -31.24
CA LEU A 1088 18.86 -1.86 -30.80
C LEU A 1088 17.76 -2.87 -31.15
N PRO A 1089 16.70 -3.00 -30.33
CA PRO A 1089 15.58 -3.89 -30.60
C PRO A 1089 14.88 -3.51 -31.92
N SER A 1090 14.42 -4.50 -32.70
CA SER A 1090 13.77 -4.25 -33.98
C SER A 1090 12.48 -3.42 -33.79
N PRO A 1091 12.24 -2.33 -34.55
CA PRO A 1091 11.04 -1.52 -34.42
C PRO A 1091 9.72 -2.26 -34.66
N GLU A 1092 9.78 -3.33 -35.45
CA GLU A 1092 8.63 -4.10 -35.96
C GLU A 1092 8.25 -5.27 -35.05
N GLN A 1093 9.19 -5.72 -34.21
CA GLN A 1093 9.00 -6.87 -33.32
C GLN A 1093 8.07 -6.48 -32.16
N GLY A 1094 7.19 -7.41 -31.75
CA GLY A 1094 6.20 -7.13 -30.72
C GLY A 1094 6.83 -6.98 -29.33
N PHE A 1095 6.31 -6.06 -28.50
CA PHE A 1095 6.86 -5.83 -27.14
C PHE A 1095 6.92 -7.12 -26.30
N PHE A 1096 5.88 -7.96 -26.34
CA PHE A 1096 5.84 -9.23 -25.60
C PHE A 1096 6.83 -10.27 -26.14
N GLU A 1097 7.09 -10.26 -27.45
CA GLU A 1097 8.09 -11.14 -28.07
C GLU A 1097 9.52 -10.76 -27.67
N MET A 1098 9.74 -9.49 -27.30
CA MET A 1098 11.00 -9.00 -26.73
C MET A 1098 11.16 -9.31 -25.24
N GLY A 1099 10.17 -9.93 -24.59
CA GLY A 1099 10.18 -10.22 -23.15
C GLY A 1099 9.63 -9.08 -22.27
N MET A 1100 8.91 -8.11 -22.84
CA MET A 1100 8.24 -7.06 -22.07
C MET A 1100 7.08 -7.65 -21.26
N ASP A 1101 7.15 -7.55 -19.93
CA ASP A 1101 6.05 -7.93 -19.03
C ASP A 1101 5.24 -6.70 -18.55
N SER A 1102 4.19 -6.91 -17.77
CA SER A 1102 3.31 -5.83 -17.31
C SER A 1102 4.01 -4.83 -16.37
N LEU A 1103 5.08 -5.22 -15.68
CA LEU A 1103 5.84 -4.31 -14.81
C LEU A 1103 6.78 -3.44 -15.66
N LEU A 1104 7.48 -4.06 -16.61
CA LEU A 1104 8.36 -3.38 -17.56
C LEU A 1104 7.58 -2.44 -18.50
N ALA A 1105 6.35 -2.80 -18.89
CA ALA A 1105 5.46 -1.92 -19.65
C ALA A 1105 5.08 -0.64 -18.87
N ILE A 1106 4.83 -0.77 -17.56
CA ILE A 1106 4.57 0.38 -16.68
C ILE A 1106 5.84 1.22 -16.50
N GLU A 1107 7.00 0.58 -16.36
CA GLU A 1107 8.28 1.27 -16.28
C GLU A 1107 8.59 2.05 -17.56
N LEU A 1108 8.39 1.43 -18.74
CA LEU A 1108 8.52 2.09 -20.03
C LEU A 1108 7.55 3.29 -20.14
N LYS A 1109 6.28 3.11 -19.77
CA LYS A 1109 5.29 4.20 -19.75
C LYS A 1109 5.75 5.35 -18.85
N ASN A 1110 6.24 5.07 -17.66
CA ASN A 1110 6.66 6.09 -16.71
C ASN A 1110 7.90 6.83 -17.21
N ARG A 1111 8.85 6.11 -17.83
CA ARG A 1111 10.05 6.69 -18.43
C ARG A 1111 9.72 7.60 -19.62
N LEU A 1112 8.85 7.13 -20.52
CA LEU A 1112 8.38 7.93 -21.66
C LEU A 1112 7.57 9.14 -21.22
N SER A 1113 6.71 8.98 -20.20
CA SER A 1113 5.95 10.13 -19.65
C SER A 1113 6.90 11.17 -19.04
N ALA A 1114 7.97 10.73 -18.37
CA ALA A 1114 8.96 11.61 -17.76
C ALA A 1114 9.86 12.31 -18.79
N SER A 1115 10.26 11.63 -19.87
CA SER A 1115 11.13 12.19 -20.90
C SER A 1115 10.39 13.09 -21.90
N LEU A 1116 9.15 12.74 -22.25
CA LEU A 1116 8.31 13.56 -23.13
C LEU A 1116 7.64 14.69 -22.36
N GLY A 1117 7.42 14.55 -21.04
CA GLY A 1117 6.68 15.56 -20.26
C GLY A 1117 5.16 15.53 -20.47
N TYR A 1118 4.64 14.45 -21.08
CA TYR A 1118 3.21 14.21 -21.29
C TYR A 1118 2.75 12.96 -20.53
N GLU A 1119 1.51 12.97 -20.04
CA GLU A 1119 0.93 11.79 -19.38
C GLU A 1119 0.42 10.79 -20.43
N LEU A 1120 1.05 9.62 -20.50
CA LEU A 1120 0.64 8.56 -21.42
C LEU A 1120 -0.41 7.63 -20.77
N PRO A 1121 -1.44 7.17 -21.48
CA PRO A 1121 -2.42 6.22 -20.94
C PRO A 1121 -1.76 4.90 -20.50
N THR A 1122 -2.21 4.33 -19.37
CA THR A 1122 -1.65 3.08 -18.81
C THR A 1122 -1.81 1.88 -19.73
N VAL A 1123 -2.84 1.88 -20.59
CA VAL A 1123 -3.11 0.83 -21.58
C VAL A 1123 -2.29 0.98 -22.87
N LEU A 1124 -1.54 2.08 -23.05
CA LEU A 1124 -0.90 2.42 -24.31
C LEU A 1124 0.03 1.34 -24.85
N ILE A 1125 0.87 0.74 -23.99
CA ILE A 1125 1.81 -0.32 -24.38
C ILE A 1125 1.08 -1.64 -24.73
N PHE A 1126 -0.17 -1.81 -24.26
CA PHE A 1126 -1.00 -2.96 -24.59
C PHE A 1126 -1.83 -2.75 -25.86
N GLU A 1127 -2.13 -1.50 -26.20
CA GLU A 1127 -2.85 -1.12 -27.42
C GLU A 1127 -1.93 -1.04 -28.63
N GLN A 1128 -0.67 -0.64 -28.42
CA GLN A 1128 0.32 -0.52 -29.48
C GLN A 1128 1.19 -1.79 -29.57
N PRO A 1129 1.14 -2.55 -30.69
CA PRO A 1129 1.80 -3.85 -30.78
C PRO A 1129 3.34 -3.80 -30.76
N ASN A 1130 3.96 -2.72 -31.25
CA ASN A 1130 5.42 -2.58 -31.39
C ASN A 1130 5.88 -1.11 -31.36
N ILE A 1131 7.20 -0.89 -31.47
CA ILE A 1131 7.83 0.43 -31.37
C ILE A 1131 7.35 1.38 -32.49
N LEU A 1132 7.13 0.89 -33.71
CA LEU A 1132 6.61 1.71 -34.81
C LEU A 1132 5.23 2.27 -34.50
N SER A 1133 4.31 1.40 -34.10
CA SER A 1133 2.94 1.82 -33.73
C SER A 1133 2.91 2.78 -32.54
N LEU A 1134 3.83 2.61 -31.59
CA LEU A 1134 3.99 3.52 -30.46
C LEU A 1134 4.56 4.89 -30.89
N ALA A 1135 5.51 4.91 -31.83
CA ALA A 1135 6.06 6.14 -32.41
C ALA A 1135 4.98 6.94 -33.15
N ASP A 1136 4.15 6.26 -33.95
CA ASP A 1136 3.05 6.90 -34.70
C ASP A 1136 2.00 7.49 -33.76
N TYR A 1137 1.61 6.74 -32.72
CA TYR A 1137 0.70 7.23 -31.70
C TYR A 1137 1.27 8.45 -30.97
N ILE A 1138 2.54 8.39 -30.53
CA ILE A 1138 3.17 9.52 -29.83
C ILE A 1138 3.28 10.73 -30.76
N ALA A 1139 3.64 10.53 -32.04
CA ALA A 1139 3.68 11.62 -33.00
C ALA A 1139 2.30 12.26 -33.19
N GLN A 1140 1.25 11.49 -33.45
CA GLN A 1140 -0.07 12.03 -33.84
C GLN A 1140 -0.93 12.46 -32.66
N GLU A 1141 -1.02 11.64 -31.61
CA GLU A 1141 -1.97 11.82 -30.51
C GLU A 1141 -1.38 12.55 -29.31
N VAL A 1142 -0.05 12.50 -29.13
CA VAL A 1142 0.64 13.12 -27.98
C VAL A 1142 1.36 14.42 -28.39
N LEU A 1143 2.11 14.37 -29.49
CA LEU A 1143 2.88 15.51 -29.99
C LEU A 1143 2.10 16.35 -31.03
N HIS A 1144 0.94 15.87 -31.49
CA HIS A 1144 0.13 16.48 -32.55
C HIS A 1144 0.92 16.81 -33.82
N TRP A 1145 1.88 15.95 -34.13
CA TRP A 1145 2.75 16.00 -35.29
C TRP A 1145 2.15 15.14 -36.40
N HIS A 1146 1.66 15.79 -37.46
CA HIS A 1146 1.27 15.10 -38.69
C HIS A 1146 2.47 14.99 -39.64
N LEU A 1147 2.80 13.77 -40.08
CA LEU A 1147 3.67 13.56 -41.23
C LEU A 1147 3.05 14.30 -42.42
N VAL A 1148 3.67 15.40 -42.83
CA VAL A 1148 3.40 15.98 -44.14
C VAL A 1148 3.97 14.97 -45.14
N GLU A 1149 3.12 14.09 -45.68
CA GLU A 1149 3.48 13.33 -46.85
C GLU A 1149 3.82 14.33 -47.97
N GLU A 1150 5.02 14.20 -48.54
CA GLU A 1150 5.37 14.74 -49.85
C GLU A 1150 4.53 14.05 -50.94
N THR A 1151 3.22 14.25 -50.90
CA THR A 1151 2.31 13.83 -51.97
C THR A 1151 1.18 14.83 -52.21
N ASN A 1152 1.39 16.14 -51.95
CA ASN A 1152 0.43 17.18 -52.32
C ASN A 1152 1.10 18.50 -52.76
N LEU A 1153 1.95 18.41 -53.79
CA LEU A 1153 2.25 19.55 -54.68
C LEU A 1153 1.55 19.43 -56.05
N VAL A 1154 0.54 18.54 -56.16
CA VAL A 1154 -0.29 18.39 -57.38
C VAL A 1154 -1.78 18.64 -57.11
N SER A 1155 -2.23 18.87 -55.87
CA SER A 1155 -3.66 19.07 -55.56
C SER A 1155 -4.02 20.47 -55.01
N ALA A 1156 -3.14 21.46 -55.13
CA ALA A 1156 -3.40 22.84 -54.68
C ALA A 1156 -3.56 23.83 -55.85
N LEU A 1157 -4.06 23.35 -56.99
CA LEU A 1157 -4.50 24.18 -58.13
C LEU A 1157 -5.94 23.88 -58.57
N GLU A 1158 -6.71 23.16 -57.78
CA GLU A 1158 -8.13 22.87 -58.06
C GLU A 1158 -8.94 23.08 -56.78
N ASP A 1159 -9.21 24.35 -56.46
CA ASP A 1159 -10.45 24.81 -55.80
C ASP A 1159 -10.44 26.36 -55.75
N ASP A 1160 -10.36 26.96 -56.94
CA ASP A 1160 -11.07 28.19 -57.24
C ASP A 1160 -11.96 27.85 -58.46
N ASP A 1161 -13.22 28.31 -58.44
CA ASP A 1161 -14.24 28.22 -59.50
C ASP A 1161 -15.28 27.07 -59.44
N GLU A 1162 -15.96 26.90 -58.30
CA GLU A 1162 -17.33 26.35 -58.29
C GLU A 1162 -18.43 27.36 -58.73
N GLU A 1163 -18.08 28.55 -59.26
CA GLU A 1163 -19.07 29.55 -59.73
C GLU A 1163 -19.20 29.69 -61.27
N ILE A 1164 -18.50 28.88 -62.08
CA ILE A 1164 -18.53 28.99 -63.56
C ILE A 1164 -19.23 27.81 -64.27
N SER A 1165 -19.61 26.75 -63.55
CA SER A 1165 -20.20 25.52 -64.12
C SER A 1165 -21.65 25.68 -64.66
N TYR A 1166 -22.28 26.86 -64.54
CA TYR A 1166 -23.62 27.08 -65.09
C TYR A 1166 -23.64 27.66 -66.52
N ASN A 1167 -22.54 28.16 -67.09
CA ASN A 1167 -22.60 28.93 -68.36
C ASN A 1167 -21.82 28.40 -69.58
N ILE A 1168 -21.10 27.27 -69.51
CA ILE A 1168 -20.36 26.74 -70.68
C ILE A 1168 -20.92 25.38 -71.12
N LYS A 1169 -22.22 25.33 -71.39
CA LYS A 1169 -22.87 24.25 -72.15
C LYS A 1169 -23.38 24.68 -73.53
N GLN A 1170 -23.01 25.88 -74.01
CA GLN A 1170 -23.47 26.37 -75.31
C GLN A 1170 -22.43 27.18 -76.10
N LEU A 1171 -21.26 26.61 -76.43
CA LEU A 1171 -20.48 27.13 -77.55
C LEU A 1171 -19.87 25.98 -78.35
N SER A 1172 -20.07 26.01 -79.67
CA SER A 1172 -19.75 24.92 -80.60
C SER A 1172 -18.25 24.89 -80.94
N LYS A 1173 -17.83 23.69 -81.36
CA LYS A 1173 -16.46 23.26 -81.70
C LYS A 1173 -15.64 24.18 -82.63
N GLN A 1174 -16.27 25.13 -83.31
CA GLN A 1174 -15.63 26.01 -84.29
C GLN A 1174 -14.86 27.17 -83.65
N ASN A 1175 -15.19 27.58 -82.42
CA ASN A 1175 -14.51 28.70 -81.75
C ASN A 1175 -13.24 28.27 -80.99
N LEU A 1176 -13.08 26.98 -80.72
CA LEU A 1176 -11.92 26.43 -80.01
C LEU A 1176 -10.70 26.28 -80.92
N GLU A 1177 -10.88 25.95 -82.21
CA GLU A 1177 -9.78 25.85 -83.18
C GLU A 1177 -9.18 27.22 -83.52
N ASN A 1178 -9.96 28.30 -83.47
CA ASN A 1178 -9.45 29.65 -83.74
C ASN A 1178 -8.62 30.20 -82.57
N LEU A 1179 -8.95 29.87 -81.31
CA LEU A 1179 -8.17 30.30 -80.14
C LEU A 1179 -6.81 29.57 -80.08
N ILE A 1180 -6.81 28.27 -80.37
CA ILE A 1180 -5.58 27.44 -80.32
C ILE A 1180 -4.59 27.85 -81.43
N ASN A 1181 -5.07 28.21 -82.62
CA ASN A 1181 -4.18 28.69 -83.69
C ASN A 1181 -3.63 30.10 -83.43
N GLN A 1182 -4.33 30.93 -82.66
CA GLN A 1182 -3.88 32.28 -82.33
C GLN A 1182 -2.77 32.27 -81.27
N GLU A 1183 -2.83 31.37 -80.28
CA GLU A 1183 -1.75 31.16 -79.29
C GLU A 1183 -0.50 30.46 -79.88
N LEU A 1184 -0.67 29.61 -80.90
CA LEU A 1184 0.45 28.94 -81.58
C LEU A 1184 1.26 29.89 -82.48
N GLU A 1185 0.66 30.96 -83.02
CA GLU A 1185 1.39 32.01 -83.76
C GLU A 1185 2.17 32.94 -82.81
N GLU A 1186 1.65 33.23 -81.61
CA GLU A 1186 2.34 34.07 -80.61
C GLU A 1186 3.53 33.36 -79.94
N LEU A 1187 3.53 32.03 -79.86
CA LEU A 1187 4.62 31.23 -79.28
C LEU A 1187 5.79 30.92 -80.24
N MET A 1188 5.68 31.28 -81.53
CA MET A 1188 6.77 31.12 -82.51
C MET A 1188 7.59 32.39 -82.77
N GLU A 1189 7.19 33.57 -82.25
CA GLU A 1189 7.92 34.83 -82.43
C GLU A 1189 8.92 35.20 -81.31
N TYR A 1190 9.06 34.37 -80.27
CA TYR A 1190 10.11 34.53 -79.25
C TYR A 1190 11.00 33.29 -79.17
N ASN A 1191 11.89 33.16 -80.16
CA ASN A 1191 13.14 32.41 -80.11
C ASN A 1191 14.28 33.33 -79.66
#